data_AF-A0A7V4GHM9-F1
#
_entry.id   AF-A0A7V4GHM9-F1
#
_cell.length_a   1.000
_cell.length_b   1.000
_cell.length_c   1.000
_cell.angle_alpha   90.00
_cell.angle_beta   90.00
_cell.angle_gamma   90.00
#
_symmetry.space_group_name_H-M   'P 1'
#
loop_
_entity.id
_entity.type
_entity.pdbx_description
1 polymer ?
#
loop_
_entity_poly.entity_id
_entity_poly.type
_entity_poly.pdbx_seq_one_letter_code
_entity_poly.pdbx_strand_id
1 'polypeptide(L)'
;MRNSVWFVMALGLAACGGRTNDEGSCFGPFCGEVPDGGGVPCTAAACNESCRTLGYAGGACAADLCTCTGAADGDADGDGDADADADADVDDGETGPLCPAGLSWCVDRCVDIRVDPAHCGACGTNCAADEVCGEFACRFSCPDGTTNCSRSCVDLLHDPRHCGDCTTSCRDTEYCQEGACVDVCPREMLRCGAVCVDARVDPDNCGGCGVACATDLVCAEGLCLLSCPTGTTSCSRSCVDLDYDPSHCGACGRACGAGEACRTGRCIPVRDLTDSDGDTIADLDEGVGTGVDTDRDGTPDYLDTDSDGDGIPDALDAGDADVATTPADSDRDGTPDFRDLDSDNDGVSDHDEYLRGCMDWTEPDTDRDGQSDLAELTAGTNPCDAGSRIPEFFFILPYHDPGGDSAGVLTFDTNIRKADVHLSVDTTGSFSGEINNIQSALTTTIVPGIRAEIPDSAFGVNRFEDFPVSPFGQTSCTPGVDDAPFRLHQQVTTDVTRVQRGVDALDAPLGCGADLPESDWEALYQIATGAGVSWSVRDPWSGRTISGSVPAFRSDPTTPGGGSLGGVGFRDGAFPIVIHITDAEFHDPEARSPMDGYIAAGITGAHTRAQTIAALNALHVRVMGVSTETPARTYLEDVAIQTGAYVPPTGGSCPMGIGGAARSPVRVGSEMMCPLVYDARDDGSGLASTIVTGVTTLVGAIRLTSVSARVRDDPHGFFQYAVPQSATPPPGAAMPSVSDTDGDGYFDTFLNLTPGTVVRFLIILRNDTVPRAAADQVFTIYIQVIGDGITVLDEKPVVIIVPRIGSTLKSAPASASAIP
;
A
#
# COMPACT_ATOMS: atom_id res chain seq x y z
N MET A 1 -10.04 49.42 -11.26
CA MET A 1 -9.69 50.51 -12.19
C MET A 1 -8.28 50.29 -12.73
N ARG A 2 -8.15 50.21 -14.06
CA ARG A 2 -6.96 50.46 -14.92
C ARG A 2 -5.70 49.61 -14.66
N ASN A 3 -5.26 48.70 -15.54
CA ASN A 3 -4.89 48.72 -16.97
C ASN A 3 -3.36 48.71 -17.19
N SER A 4 -2.94 47.88 -18.16
CA SER A 4 -1.85 48.02 -19.17
C SER A 4 -0.76 46.92 -19.08
N VAL A 5 -0.68 45.88 -19.92
CA VAL A 5 -0.46 45.74 -21.40
C VAL A 5 1.03 45.75 -21.81
N TRP A 6 1.47 44.71 -22.57
CA TRP A 6 2.28 44.67 -23.85
C TRP A 6 2.94 43.26 -24.01
N PHE A 7 2.49 42.39 -24.96
CA PHE A 7 2.96 42.15 -26.36
C PHE A 7 4.26 41.31 -26.48
N VAL A 8 4.53 40.34 -27.38
CA VAL A 8 3.85 39.59 -28.47
C VAL A 8 4.80 38.46 -28.91
N MET A 9 4.29 37.29 -29.33
CA MET A 9 4.75 36.62 -30.57
C MET A 9 3.66 35.67 -31.10
N ALA A 10 3.44 35.72 -32.41
CA ALA A 10 2.37 35.07 -33.15
C ALA A 10 2.93 34.17 -34.25
N LEU A 11 2.20 33.10 -34.58
CA LEU A 11 2.07 32.38 -35.87
C LEU A 11 1.30 31.07 -35.57
N GLY A 12 0.17 30.68 -36.14
CA GLY A 12 -0.77 31.26 -37.09
C GLY A 12 -1.91 30.23 -37.27
N LEU A 13 -3.18 30.66 -37.14
CA LEU A 13 -4.38 29.87 -37.46
C LEU A 13 -5.25 30.66 -38.44
N ALA A 14 -5.83 29.97 -39.43
CA ALA A 14 -6.76 30.53 -40.39
C ALA A 14 -8.21 30.19 -40.01
N ALA A 15 -9.03 31.26 -40.07
CA ALA A 15 -10.49 31.46 -40.07
C ALA A 15 -11.42 30.25 -40.34
N CYS A 16 -12.65 30.19 -39.83
CA CYS A 16 -13.76 31.18 -39.87
C CYS A 16 -14.80 30.74 -38.80
N GLY A 17 -15.64 31.52 -38.11
CA GLY A 17 -16.31 32.81 -38.36
C GLY A 17 -17.78 32.61 -37.92
N GLY A 18 -18.17 33.11 -36.75
CA GLY A 18 -19.31 32.60 -35.96
C GLY A 18 -20.70 33.21 -36.19
N ARG A 19 -21.66 32.78 -35.35
CA ARG A 19 -22.53 33.61 -34.49
C ARG A 19 -23.52 32.74 -33.71
N THR A 20 -23.69 33.06 -32.42
CA THR A 20 -24.70 32.53 -31.50
C THR A 20 -25.90 33.48 -31.41
N ASN A 21 -27.05 32.94 -30.98
CA ASN A 21 -27.92 33.57 -29.97
C ASN A 21 -28.94 32.58 -29.36
N ASP A 22 -28.95 32.60 -28.03
CA ASP A 22 -29.98 32.37 -27.00
C ASP A 22 -31.26 31.59 -27.37
N GLU A 23 -31.26 30.29 -27.06
CA GLU A 23 -32.09 29.63 -26.03
C GLU A 23 -31.81 28.12 -26.11
N GLY A 24 -31.33 27.55 -25.00
CA GLY A 24 -30.62 26.27 -24.94
C GLY A 24 -31.42 25.03 -25.39
N SER A 25 -30.70 24.15 -26.11
CA SER A 25 -30.93 22.71 -26.35
C SER A 25 -29.79 22.29 -27.31
N CYS A 26 -29.23 21.08 -27.39
CA CYS A 26 -29.49 19.76 -26.83
C CYS A 26 -28.22 18.89 -27.02
N PHE A 27 -28.15 17.82 -26.23
CA PHE A 27 -27.77 16.43 -26.54
C PHE A 27 -27.27 16.03 -27.95
N GLY A 28 -26.41 14.99 -27.94
CA GLY A 28 -26.16 14.00 -29.01
C GLY A 28 -24.68 13.55 -29.05
N PRO A 29 -24.28 12.40 -29.67
CA PRO A 29 -25.01 11.57 -30.67
C PRO A 29 -24.88 10.03 -30.40
N PHE A 30 -25.65 9.10 -30.99
CA PHE A 30 -25.74 8.74 -32.41
C PHE A 30 -26.95 7.83 -32.69
N CYS A 31 -27.85 8.26 -33.57
CA CYS A 31 -28.48 7.44 -34.62
C CYS A 31 -29.10 8.40 -35.64
N GLY A 32 -28.69 8.28 -36.91
CA GLY A 32 -29.06 9.20 -37.98
C GLY A 32 -30.33 8.81 -38.70
N GLU A 33 -31.26 9.76 -38.85
CA GLU A 33 -32.28 9.77 -39.90
C GLU A 33 -31.90 10.75 -41.02
N VAL A 34 -32.25 10.37 -42.25
CA VAL A 34 -32.13 11.20 -43.46
C VAL A 34 -33.40 12.06 -43.60
N PRO A 35 -33.29 13.39 -43.83
CA PRO A 35 -34.44 14.24 -44.04
C PRO A 35 -34.83 14.25 -45.52
N ASP A 36 -36.08 13.93 -45.84
CA ASP A 36 -36.69 14.36 -47.09
C ASP A 36 -37.58 15.57 -46.84
N GLY A 37 -37.12 16.70 -47.38
CA GLY A 37 -37.94 17.87 -47.57
C GLY A 37 -38.92 17.69 -48.73
N GLY A 38 -40.06 18.37 -48.62
CA GLY A 38 -40.93 18.65 -49.75
C GLY A 38 -42.14 17.72 -49.81
N GLY A 39 -43.32 18.29 -49.54
CA GLY A 39 -44.60 17.63 -49.70
C GLY A 39 -44.81 17.08 -51.11
N VAL A 40 -44.53 15.79 -51.27
CA VAL A 40 -44.98 14.97 -52.40
C VAL A 40 -46.07 14.04 -51.85
N PRO A 41 -47.31 14.11 -52.37
CA PRO A 41 -48.39 13.22 -51.93
C PRO A 41 -48.04 11.76 -52.25
N CYS A 42 -48.48 10.85 -51.39
CA CYS A 42 -48.19 9.42 -51.53
C CYS A 42 -48.68 8.94 -52.91
N THR A 43 -47.73 8.55 -53.77
CA THR A 43 -48.08 7.97 -55.08
C THR A 43 -48.17 6.45 -54.96
N ALA A 44 -49.23 5.88 -55.53
CA ALA A 44 -49.47 4.43 -55.47
C ALA A 44 -48.28 3.60 -56.02
N ALA A 45 -47.49 4.15 -56.96
CA ALA A 45 -46.31 3.48 -57.49
C ALA A 45 -45.15 3.41 -56.47
N ALA A 46 -44.83 4.51 -55.79
CA ALA A 46 -43.74 4.56 -54.81
C ALA A 46 -44.05 3.75 -53.54
N CYS A 47 -45.31 3.78 -53.09
CA CYS A 47 -45.78 2.97 -51.98
C CYS A 47 -45.72 1.47 -52.30
N ASN A 48 -46.15 1.08 -53.51
CA ASN A 48 -46.13 -0.31 -53.94
C ASN A 48 -44.71 -0.86 -54.13
N GLU A 49 -43.75 -0.03 -54.57
CA GLU A 49 -42.35 -0.44 -54.71
C GLU A 49 -41.68 -0.61 -53.33
N SER A 50 -41.89 0.32 -52.39
CA SER A 50 -41.32 0.24 -51.03
C SER A 50 -41.84 -0.95 -50.21
N CYS A 51 -43.14 -1.27 -50.32
CA CYS A 51 -43.71 -2.44 -49.65
C CYS A 51 -43.18 -3.76 -50.20
N ARG A 52 -42.81 -3.81 -51.49
CA ARG A 52 -42.22 -5.00 -52.12
C ARG A 52 -40.78 -5.24 -51.69
N THR A 53 -40.00 -4.19 -51.47
CA THR A 53 -38.64 -4.31 -50.92
C THR A 53 -38.64 -4.81 -49.48
N LEU A 54 -39.72 -4.57 -48.74
CA LEU A 54 -39.94 -5.04 -47.36
C LEU A 54 -40.62 -6.41 -47.25
N GLY A 55 -40.82 -7.12 -48.38
CA GLY A 55 -41.32 -8.50 -48.39
C GLY A 55 -42.85 -8.66 -48.44
N TYR A 56 -43.61 -7.58 -48.60
CA TYR A 56 -45.07 -7.62 -48.78
C TYR A 56 -45.46 -7.71 -50.26
N ALA A 57 -46.66 -8.22 -50.57
CA ALA A 57 -47.11 -8.39 -51.97
C ALA A 57 -47.27 -7.06 -52.75
N GLY A 58 -47.49 -5.96 -52.03
CA GLY A 58 -47.64 -4.61 -52.57
C GLY A 58 -48.09 -3.60 -51.52
N GLY A 59 -48.33 -2.36 -51.94
CA GLY A 59 -48.78 -1.28 -51.08
C GLY A 59 -49.66 -0.24 -51.79
N ALA A 60 -50.56 0.39 -51.03
CA ALA A 60 -51.47 1.42 -51.54
C ALA A 60 -51.50 2.66 -50.61
N CYS A 61 -51.77 3.82 -51.20
CA CYS A 61 -51.83 5.09 -50.48
C CYS A 61 -53.24 5.40 -49.99
N ALA A 62 -53.38 5.74 -48.72
CA ALA A 62 -54.59 6.27 -48.11
C ALA A 62 -54.27 7.57 -47.34
N ALA A 63 -54.85 8.70 -47.78
CA ALA A 63 -54.68 10.01 -47.14
C ALA A 63 -53.21 10.40 -46.85
N ASP A 64 -52.35 10.24 -47.86
CA ASP A 64 -50.89 10.48 -47.82
C ASP A 64 -50.07 9.54 -46.92
N LEU A 65 -50.68 8.47 -46.39
CA LEU A 65 -49.98 7.36 -45.74
C LEU A 65 -49.91 6.13 -46.66
N CYS A 66 -48.74 5.49 -46.73
CA CYS A 66 -48.54 4.23 -47.45
C CYS A 66 -48.87 3.03 -46.56
N THR A 67 -49.68 2.09 -47.06
CA THR A 67 -50.07 0.86 -46.35
C THR A 67 -49.71 -0.38 -47.17
N CYS A 68 -49.00 -1.34 -46.57
CA CYS A 68 -48.61 -2.59 -47.23
C CYS A 68 -49.68 -3.67 -47.01
N THR A 69 -49.98 -4.48 -48.03
CA THR A 69 -51.02 -5.53 -47.96
C THR A 69 -50.43 -6.94 -48.07
N GLY A 70 -50.82 -7.80 -47.12
CA GLY A 70 -50.75 -9.25 -47.21
C GLY A 70 -49.41 -9.87 -46.80
N ALA A 71 -49.44 -10.64 -45.70
CA ALA A 71 -48.47 -11.69 -45.41
C ALA A 71 -48.64 -12.83 -46.42
N ALA A 72 -47.53 -13.44 -46.82
CA ALA A 72 -47.51 -14.62 -47.67
C ALA A 72 -47.46 -15.88 -46.80
N ASP A 73 -48.63 -16.44 -46.50
CA ASP A 73 -48.82 -17.87 -46.26
C ASP A 73 -49.19 -18.53 -47.59
N GLY A 74 -48.23 -19.26 -48.15
CA GLY A 74 -48.49 -20.18 -49.24
C GLY A 74 -49.10 -21.45 -48.67
N ASP A 75 -50.34 -21.75 -49.04
CA ASP A 75 -50.57 -22.80 -50.03
C ASP A 75 -52.02 -22.78 -50.52
N ALA A 76 -52.13 -23.01 -51.81
CA ALA A 76 -53.35 -23.04 -52.57
C ALA A 76 -53.57 -24.45 -53.10
N ASP A 77 -54.61 -25.11 -52.62
CA ASP A 77 -55.36 -26.09 -53.39
C ASP A 77 -56.85 -25.91 -53.09
N GLY A 78 -57.53 -25.35 -54.07
CA GLY A 78 -58.95 -25.07 -54.02
C GLY A 78 -59.81 -26.27 -54.42
N ASP A 79 -60.82 -26.50 -53.61
CA ASP A 79 -62.19 -26.84 -53.97
C ASP A 79 -63.10 -26.12 -52.94
N GLY A 80 -63.80 -25.04 -53.29
CA GLY A 80 -64.88 -25.09 -54.25
C GLY A 80 -66.03 -25.93 -53.68
N ASP A 81 -66.77 -25.39 -52.71
CA ASP A 81 -68.24 -25.35 -52.78
C ASP A 81 -68.82 -24.43 -51.69
N ALA A 82 -69.71 -23.55 -52.17
CA ALA A 82 -70.61 -22.75 -51.37
C ALA A 82 -71.68 -23.66 -50.74
N ASP A 83 -72.18 -23.31 -49.56
CA ASP A 83 -73.59 -22.94 -49.43
C ASP A 83 -73.89 -22.38 -48.03
N ALA A 84 -74.88 -21.50 -48.06
CA ALA A 84 -75.35 -20.69 -46.97
C ALA A 84 -76.32 -21.45 -46.03
N ASP A 85 -76.71 -20.71 -44.99
CA ASP A 85 -77.99 -20.79 -44.26
C ASP A 85 -78.08 -21.74 -43.05
N ALA A 86 -78.14 -21.07 -41.89
CA ALA A 86 -79.28 -21.06 -40.96
C ALA A 86 -79.78 -22.33 -40.25
N ASP A 87 -80.21 -22.06 -39.01
CA ASP A 87 -81.24 -22.73 -38.20
C ASP A 87 -80.87 -23.95 -37.33
N ALA A 88 -80.93 -23.69 -36.02
CA ALA A 88 -81.80 -24.29 -35.01
C ALA A 88 -82.00 -25.82 -34.95
N ASP A 89 -81.81 -26.32 -33.71
CA ASP A 89 -82.45 -27.46 -33.06
C ASP A 89 -82.56 -28.80 -33.81
N VAL A 90 -81.98 -29.86 -33.23
CA VAL A 90 -82.72 -31.03 -32.70
C VAL A 90 -81.72 -32.07 -32.13
N ASP A 91 -82.13 -32.64 -31.01
CA ASP A 91 -81.52 -33.69 -30.20
C ASP A 91 -81.85 -35.09 -30.75
N ASP A 92 -80.81 -35.88 -31.06
CA ASP A 92 -80.91 -37.33 -31.28
C ASP A 92 -79.64 -38.03 -30.75
N GLY A 93 -79.64 -38.37 -29.46
CA GLY A 93 -78.50 -38.96 -28.77
C GLY A 93 -78.04 -40.34 -29.25
N GLU A 94 -76.73 -40.56 -29.10
CA GLU A 94 -76.18 -41.86 -28.69
C GLU A 94 -75.26 -41.67 -27.48
N THR A 95 -75.51 -42.48 -26.46
CA THR A 95 -74.98 -42.35 -25.10
C THR A 95 -73.60 -42.97 -24.96
N GLY A 96 -72.56 -42.12 -24.88
CA GLY A 96 -71.29 -42.39 -24.20
C GLY A 96 -71.09 -41.37 -23.07
N PRO A 97 -70.26 -41.63 -22.05
CA PRO A 97 -70.06 -40.67 -20.96
C PRO A 97 -69.49 -39.37 -21.54
N LEU A 98 -70.24 -38.27 -21.42
CA LEU A 98 -69.82 -36.96 -21.90
C LEU A 98 -68.59 -36.51 -21.11
N CYS A 99 -67.45 -36.48 -21.79
CA CYS A 99 -66.30 -35.75 -21.29
C CYS A 99 -66.55 -34.23 -21.39
N PRO A 100 -66.03 -33.43 -20.45
CA PRO A 100 -65.99 -31.98 -20.59
C PRO A 100 -65.41 -31.56 -21.95
N ALA A 101 -65.88 -30.45 -22.50
CA ALA A 101 -65.43 -29.95 -23.81
C ALA A 101 -63.89 -29.85 -23.85
N GLY A 102 -63.28 -30.45 -24.88
CA GLY A 102 -61.82 -30.54 -25.05
C GLY A 102 -61.19 -31.88 -24.60
N LEU A 103 -61.95 -32.77 -23.96
CA LEU A 103 -61.48 -34.09 -23.53
C LEU A 103 -62.16 -35.22 -24.33
N SER A 104 -61.44 -36.31 -24.60
CA SER A 104 -61.95 -37.50 -25.28
C SER A 104 -62.11 -38.68 -24.31
N TRP A 105 -63.14 -39.52 -24.52
CA TRP A 105 -63.37 -40.70 -23.69
C TRP A 105 -62.45 -41.86 -24.14
N CYS A 106 -61.43 -42.14 -23.35
CA CYS A 106 -60.46 -43.21 -23.59
C CYS A 106 -60.70 -44.36 -22.61
N VAL A 107 -61.25 -45.47 -23.13
CA VAL A 107 -61.59 -46.75 -22.46
C VAL A 107 -62.45 -46.59 -21.19
N ASP A 108 -61.92 -46.00 -20.12
CA ASP A 108 -62.54 -45.86 -18.80
C ASP A 108 -62.49 -44.45 -18.20
N ARG A 109 -61.86 -43.46 -18.86
CA ARG A 109 -61.78 -42.08 -18.37
C ARG A 109 -61.67 -41.02 -19.47
N CYS A 110 -61.99 -39.79 -19.11
CA CYS A 110 -61.75 -38.62 -19.96
C CYS A 110 -60.28 -38.21 -19.93
N VAL A 111 -59.70 -38.04 -21.11
CA VAL A 111 -58.29 -37.68 -21.32
C VAL A 111 -58.19 -36.56 -22.34
N ASP A 112 -57.28 -35.60 -22.14
CA ASP A 112 -56.98 -34.58 -23.15
C ASP A 112 -55.98 -35.12 -24.16
N ILE A 113 -56.49 -35.62 -25.28
CA ILE A 113 -55.66 -36.21 -26.35
C ILE A 113 -54.76 -35.19 -27.06
N ARG A 114 -54.82 -33.90 -26.70
CA ARG A 114 -53.92 -32.86 -27.24
C ARG A 114 -52.61 -32.75 -26.49
N VAL A 115 -52.57 -33.20 -25.23
CA VAL A 115 -51.44 -33.00 -24.32
C VAL A 115 -51.08 -34.24 -23.51
N ASP A 116 -51.96 -35.25 -23.44
CA ASP A 116 -51.67 -36.49 -22.73
C ASP A 116 -50.72 -37.39 -23.54
N PRO A 117 -49.49 -37.64 -23.06
CA PRO A 117 -48.50 -38.43 -23.80
C PRO A 117 -48.88 -39.90 -23.98
N ALA A 118 -49.85 -40.43 -23.22
CA ALA A 118 -50.33 -41.80 -23.35
C ALA A 118 -51.54 -41.94 -24.30
N HIS A 119 -52.11 -40.81 -24.75
CA HIS A 119 -53.30 -40.78 -25.60
C HIS A 119 -53.20 -39.69 -26.69
N CYS A 120 -51.99 -39.48 -27.23
CA CYS A 120 -51.73 -38.32 -28.09
C CYS A 120 -52.36 -38.47 -29.48
N GLY A 121 -53.27 -37.55 -29.83
CA GLY A 121 -54.02 -37.55 -31.09
C GLY A 121 -55.14 -38.59 -31.19
N ALA A 122 -55.03 -39.71 -30.47
CA ALA A 122 -56.08 -40.71 -30.32
C ALA A 122 -55.87 -41.53 -29.05
N CYS A 123 -56.96 -42.10 -28.52
CA CYS A 123 -56.89 -42.95 -27.34
C CYS A 123 -55.95 -44.16 -27.53
N GLY A 124 -54.97 -44.31 -26.63
CA GLY A 124 -54.01 -45.41 -26.63
C GLY A 124 -52.75 -45.16 -27.47
N THR A 125 -52.60 -43.97 -28.06
CA THR A 125 -51.38 -43.56 -28.76
C THR A 125 -50.36 -43.04 -27.75
N ASN A 126 -49.41 -43.88 -27.36
CA ASN A 126 -48.31 -43.51 -26.47
C ASN A 126 -47.17 -42.86 -27.28
N CYS A 127 -46.75 -41.67 -26.86
CA CYS A 127 -45.52 -41.06 -27.31
C CYS A 127 -44.31 -41.85 -26.79
N ALA A 128 -43.20 -41.80 -27.53
CA ALA A 128 -41.93 -42.35 -27.04
C ALA A 128 -41.46 -41.59 -25.78
N ALA A 129 -40.54 -42.18 -25.01
CA ALA A 129 -40.07 -41.60 -23.75
C ALA A 129 -39.41 -40.21 -23.92
N ASP A 130 -39.00 -39.87 -25.14
CA ASP A 130 -38.37 -38.61 -25.58
C ASP A 130 -39.33 -37.69 -26.37
N GLU A 131 -40.64 -37.97 -26.33
CA GLU A 131 -41.66 -37.23 -27.08
C GLU A 131 -42.77 -36.71 -26.16
N VAL A 132 -43.21 -35.48 -26.40
CA VAL A 132 -44.37 -34.88 -25.75
C VAL A 132 -45.54 -34.83 -26.72
N CYS A 133 -46.76 -34.83 -26.19
CA CYS A 133 -47.94 -34.64 -27.01
C CYS A 133 -48.18 -33.15 -27.25
N GLY A 134 -48.05 -32.71 -28.51
CA GLY A 134 -48.31 -31.34 -28.93
C GLY A 134 -49.24 -31.29 -30.12
N GLU A 135 -50.41 -30.65 -29.95
CA GLU A 135 -51.44 -30.50 -30.99
C GLU A 135 -51.76 -31.82 -31.72
N PHE A 136 -52.13 -32.84 -30.94
CA PHE A 136 -52.54 -34.16 -31.44
C PHE A 136 -51.42 -35.03 -32.06
N ALA A 137 -50.15 -34.66 -31.92
CA ALA A 137 -49.04 -35.48 -32.42
C ALA A 137 -47.91 -35.60 -31.39
N CYS A 138 -47.30 -36.78 -31.30
CA CYS A 138 -46.07 -36.97 -30.55
C CYS A 138 -44.93 -36.25 -31.26
N ARG A 139 -44.28 -35.32 -30.57
CA ARG A 139 -43.15 -34.54 -31.09
C ARG A 139 -41.99 -34.68 -30.13
N PHE A 140 -40.79 -34.85 -30.68
CA PHE A 140 -39.57 -34.85 -29.90
C PHE A 140 -39.40 -33.49 -29.22
N SER A 141 -39.26 -33.50 -27.89
CA SER A 141 -39.07 -32.28 -27.10
C SER A 141 -37.88 -32.45 -26.19
N CYS A 142 -37.09 -31.39 -26.11
CA CYS A 142 -35.96 -31.33 -25.21
C CYS A 142 -36.36 -30.83 -23.82
N PRO A 143 -35.63 -31.20 -22.76
CA PRO A 143 -35.74 -30.58 -21.45
C PRO A 143 -35.54 -29.05 -21.53
N ASP A 144 -36.16 -28.32 -20.59
CA ASP A 144 -36.03 -26.88 -20.48
C ASP A 144 -34.54 -26.46 -20.47
N GLY A 145 -34.22 -25.42 -21.24
CA GLY A 145 -32.84 -24.93 -21.42
C GLY A 145 -32.00 -25.66 -22.48
N THR A 146 -32.53 -26.68 -23.17
CA THR A 146 -31.80 -27.39 -24.24
C THR A 146 -32.53 -27.36 -25.58
N THR A 147 -31.78 -27.24 -26.68
CA THR A 147 -32.31 -27.15 -28.04
C THR A 147 -32.18 -28.47 -28.80
N ASN A 148 -33.19 -28.79 -29.61
CA ASN A 148 -33.19 -29.97 -30.46
C ASN A 148 -32.27 -29.79 -31.68
N CYS A 149 -31.05 -30.31 -31.57
CA CYS A 149 -30.08 -30.38 -32.65
C CYS A 149 -30.16 -31.75 -33.35
N SER A 150 -31.14 -31.91 -34.23
CA SER A 150 -31.35 -33.14 -35.03
C SER A 150 -31.60 -34.41 -34.21
N ARG A 151 -32.56 -34.36 -33.29
CA ARG A 151 -32.94 -35.40 -32.31
C ARG A 151 -31.90 -35.64 -31.20
N SER A 152 -31.00 -34.68 -30.97
CA SER A 152 -30.14 -34.61 -29.80
C SER A 152 -30.40 -33.31 -29.06
N CYS A 153 -30.69 -33.38 -27.77
CA CYS A 153 -30.86 -32.19 -26.95
C CYS A 153 -29.49 -31.68 -26.53
N VAL A 154 -29.22 -30.42 -26.87
CA VAL A 154 -27.94 -29.78 -26.66
C VAL A 154 -28.16 -28.44 -25.96
N ASP A 155 -27.35 -28.14 -24.96
CA ASP A 155 -27.31 -26.83 -24.32
C ASP A 155 -26.52 -25.86 -25.21
N LEU A 156 -27.23 -24.95 -25.88
CA LEU A 156 -26.59 -23.97 -26.77
C LEU A 156 -25.90 -22.84 -26.00
N LEU A 157 -26.14 -22.70 -24.70
CA LEU A 157 -25.57 -21.64 -23.87
C LEU A 157 -24.18 -22.01 -23.36
N HIS A 158 -23.89 -23.31 -23.19
CA HIS A 158 -22.64 -23.77 -22.58
C HIS A 158 -21.89 -24.88 -23.36
N ASP A 159 -22.47 -25.52 -24.39
CA ASP A 159 -21.74 -26.52 -25.17
C ASP A 159 -20.80 -25.86 -26.19
N PRO A 160 -19.47 -25.93 -26.01
CA PRO A 160 -18.50 -25.33 -26.92
C PRO A 160 -18.51 -25.97 -28.32
N ARG A 161 -19.24 -27.07 -28.54
CA ARG A 161 -19.41 -27.69 -29.85
C ARG A 161 -20.70 -27.26 -30.56
N HIS A 162 -21.59 -26.54 -29.88
CA HIS A 162 -22.89 -26.12 -30.37
C HIS A 162 -23.31 -24.76 -29.77
N CYS A 163 -22.38 -23.80 -29.75
CA CYS A 163 -22.55 -22.53 -29.06
C CYS A 163 -23.44 -21.56 -29.82
N GLY A 164 -24.57 -21.17 -29.25
CA GLY A 164 -25.55 -20.25 -29.85
C GLY A 164 -26.42 -20.90 -30.93
N ASP A 165 -25.91 -21.93 -31.61
CA ASP A 165 -26.66 -22.74 -32.57
C ASP A 165 -26.13 -24.18 -32.65
N CYS A 166 -26.93 -25.06 -33.27
CA CYS A 166 -26.64 -26.49 -33.39
C CYS A 166 -25.42 -26.87 -34.24
N THR A 167 -24.65 -25.92 -34.75
CA THR A 167 -23.51 -26.14 -35.66
C THR A 167 -22.25 -25.35 -35.31
N THR A 168 -22.38 -24.33 -34.47
CA THR A 168 -21.27 -23.45 -34.11
C THR A 168 -20.40 -24.09 -33.03
N SER A 169 -19.13 -24.30 -33.36
CA SER A 169 -18.13 -24.82 -32.43
C SER A 169 -17.10 -23.72 -32.14
N CYS A 170 -16.89 -23.42 -30.87
CA CYS A 170 -15.85 -22.50 -30.41
C CYS A 170 -14.46 -23.07 -30.71
N ARG A 171 -13.46 -22.18 -30.83
CA ARG A 171 -12.06 -22.58 -31.01
C ARG A 171 -11.52 -23.25 -29.73
N ASP A 172 -10.42 -23.99 -29.85
CA ASP A 172 -9.79 -24.71 -28.73
C ASP A 172 -9.41 -23.82 -27.53
N THR A 173 -9.36 -22.50 -27.70
CA THR A 173 -9.06 -21.50 -26.66
C THR A 173 -10.27 -20.70 -26.18
N GLU A 174 -11.41 -20.84 -26.85
CA GLU A 174 -12.66 -20.12 -26.60
C GLU A 174 -13.67 -21.03 -25.85
N TYR A 175 -14.64 -20.43 -25.16
CA TYR A 175 -15.67 -21.12 -24.38
C TYR A 175 -17.05 -20.65 -24.81
N CYS A 176 -18.07 -21.50 -24.68
CA CYS A 176 -19.44 -21.07 -24.92
C CYS A 176 -20.02 -20.48 -23.65
N GLN A 177 -20.39 -19.21 -23.70
CA GLN A 177 -21.10 -18.51 -22.65
C GLN A 177 -22.33 -17.84 -23.25
N GLU A 178 -23.52 -18.16 -22.74
CA GLU A 178 -24.80 -17.59 -23.18
C GLU A 178 -25.01 -17.66 -24.71
N GLY A 179 -24.40 -18.65 -25.36
CA GLY A 179 -24.49 -18.84 -26.80
C GLY A 179 -23.50 -18.03 -27.63
N ALA A 180 -22.49 -17.41 -27.01
CA ALA A 180 -21.37 -16.76 -27.68
C ALA A 180 -20.02 -17.42 -27.31
N CYS A 181 -19.13 -17.53 -28.30
CA CYS A 181 -17.76 -17.97 -28.06
C CYS A 181 -16.91 -16.81 -27.49
N VAL A 182 -16.43 -16.95 -26.26
CA VAL A 182 -15.63 -15.94 -25.54
C VAL A 182 -14.23 -16.45 -25.20
N ASP A 183 -13.24 -15.56 -25.16
CA ASP A 183 -11.83 -15.90 -24.87
C ASP A 183 -11.48 -15.89 -23.35
N VAL A 184 -12.35 -15.29 -22.52
CA VAL A 184 -12.17 -15.14 -21.06
C VAL A 184 -13.51 -15.47 -20.38
N CYS A 185 -13.47 -16.15 -19.23
CA CYS A 185 -14.69 -16.36 -18.43
C CYS A 185 -15.26 -15.00 -17.97
N PRO A 186 -16.59 -14.85 -17.88
CA PRO A 186 -17.23 -13.68 -17.26
C PRO A 186 -16.77 -13.44 -15.82
N ARG A 187 -17.10 -12.26 -15.28
CA ARG A 187 -16.77 -11.83 -13.90
C ARG A 187 -17.00 -12.98 -12.90
N GLU A 188 -16.04 -13.17 -11.99
CA GLU A 188 -16.10 -14.09 -10.83
C GLU A 188 -16.16 -15.61 -11.12
N MET A 189 -16.14 -16.05 -12.38
CA MET A 189 -16.08 -17.47 -12.72
C MET A 189 -14.65 -17.99 -12.94
N LEU A 190 -14.35 -19.13 -12.34
CA LEU A 190 -13.07 -19.82 -12.44
C LEU A 190 -13.03 -20.73 -13.67
N ARG A 191 -11.90 -20.72 -14.37
CA ARG A 191 -11.67 -21.60 -15.53
C ARG A 191 -11.30 -23.02 -15.09
N CYS A 192 -12.27 -23.94 -15.15
CA CYS A 192 -12.08 -25.35 -14.78
C CYS A 192 -12.12 -26.26 -15.99
N GLY A 193 -11.03 -26.23 -16.78
CA GLY A 193 -10.90 -27.01 -18.01
C GLY A 193 -11.52 -26.28 -19.21
N ALA A 194 -12.56 -26.87 -19.80
CA ALA A 194 -13.29 -26.32 -20.96
C ALA A 194 -14.63 -25.66 -20.60
N VAL A 195 -14.86 -25.43 -19.31
CA VAL A 195 -16.07 -24.81 -18.76
C VAL A 195 -15.67 -23.73 -17.75
N CYS A 196 -16.42 -22.64 -17.75
CA CYS A 196 -16.40 -21.63 -16.70
C CYS A 196 -17.32 -22.10 -15.58
N VAL A 197 -16.85 -22.06 -14.33
CA VAL A 197 -17.63 -22.46 -13.16
C VAL A 197 -17.55 -21.37 -12.11
N ASP A 198 -18.66 -21.08 -11.43
CA ASP A 198 -18.61 -20.23 -10.25
C ASP A 198 -18.11 -21.05 -9.06
N ALA A 199 -16.81 -20.89 -8.75
CA ALA A 199 -16.15 -21.62 -7.67
C ALA A 199 -16.68 -21.25 -6.28
N ARG A 200 -17.57 -20.26 -6.13
CA ARG A 200 -18.13 -19.88 -4.83
C ARG A 200 -19.35 -20.68 -4.42
N VAL A 201 -20.06 -21.23 -5.40
CA VAL A 201 -21.32 -21.96 -5.19
C VAL A 201 -21.32 -23.35 -5.82
N ASP A 202 -20.37 -23.66 -6.72
CA ASP A 202 -20.22 -24.98 -7.31
C ASP A 202 -19.64 -25.98 -6.29
N PRO A 203 -20.44 -26.96 -5.83
CA PRO A 203 -19.99 -27.95 -4.85
C PRO A 203 -18.91 -28.89 -5.36
N ASP A 204 -18.65 -28.96 -6.67
CA ASP A 204 -17.60 -29.77 -7.28
C ASP A 204 -16.33 -28.96 -7.60
N ASN A 205 -16.37 -27.62 -7.51
CA ASN A 205 -15.25 -26.71 -7.78
C ASN A 205 -15.09 -25.60 -6.71
N CYS A 206 -15.36 -25.92 -5.44
CA CYS A 206 -15.50 -24.96 -4.36
C CYS A 206 -14.16 -24.31 -3.93
N GLY A 207 -14.01 -23.01 -4.15
CA GLY A 207 -12.79 -22.23 -3.91
C GLY A 207 -11.66 -22.53 -4.89
N GLY A 208 -11.89 -23.40 -5.89
CA GLY A 208 -10.87 -23.83 -6.84
C GLY A 208 -11.31 -25.02 -7.70
N CYS A 209 -10.73 -25.13 -8.90
CA CYS A 209 -11.05 -26.22 -9.82
C CYS A 209 -10.77 -27.61 -9.24
N GLY A 210 -11.77 -28.50 -9.31
CA GLY A 210 -11.70 -29.87 -8.81
C GLY A 210 -11.68 -29.99 -7.28
N VAL A 211 -11.93 -28.89 -6.56
CA VAL A 211 -12.07 -28.88 -5.10
C VAL A 211 -13.51 -29.20 -4.73
N ALA A 212 -13.88 -30.48 -4.80
CA ALA A 212 -15.22 -30.92 -4.46
C ALA A 212 -15.45 -30.95 -2.93
N CYS A 213 -16.55 -30.36 -2.48
CA CYS A 213 -16.97 -30.48 -1.09
C CYS A 213 -17.35 -31.92 -0.74
N ALA A 214 -17.18 -32.29 0.54
CA ALA A 214 -17.68 -33.56 1.04
C ALA A 214 -19.20 -33.67 0.86
N THR A 215 -19.74 -34.89 0.81
CA THR A 215 -21.17 -35.15 0.48
C THR A 215 -22.17 -34.44 1.37
N ASP A 216 -21.76 -34.08 2.60
CA ASP A 216 -22.61 -33.48 3.61
C ASP A 216 -22.32 -31.97 3.81
N LEU A 217 -21.47 -31.40 2.96
CA LEU A 217 -21.09 -29.98 2.97
C LEU A 217 -21.64 -29.27 1.74
N VAL A 218 -21.92 -27.97 1.90
CA VAL A 218 -22.34 -27.05 0.84
C VAL A 218 -21.17 -26.18 0.42
N CYS A 219 -21.14 -25.75 -0.85
CA CYS A 219 -20.24 -24.68 -1.26
C CYS A 219 -20.95 -23.34 -1.11
N ALA A 220 -20.37 -22.44 -0.33
CA ALA A 220 -20.81 -21.06 -0.20
C ALA A 220 -19.58 -20.17 0.03
N GLU A 221 -19.52 -19.04 -0.67
CA GLU A 221 -18.39 -18.10 -0.65
C GLU A 221 -17.02 -18.77 -0.86
N GLY A 222 -16.98 -19.82 -1.70
CA GLY A 222 -15.75 -20.54 -2.04
C GLY A 222 -15.21 -21.44 -0.92
N LEU A 223 -16.00 -21.69 0.11
CA LEU A 223 -15.66 -22.57 1.23
C LEU A 223 -16.66 -23.70 1.37
N CYS A 224 -16.16 -24.89 1.71
CA CYS A 224 -17.03 -26.03 2.05
C CYS A 224 -17.54 -25.89 3.49
N LEU A 225 -18.79 -25.46 3.64
CA LEU A 225 -19.42 -25.18 4.93
C LEU A 225 -20.40 -26.29 5.36
N LEU A 226 -20.64 -26.40 6.67
CA LEU A 226 -21.59 -27.35 7.25
C LEU A 226 -23.06 -26.91 7.06
N SER A 227 -23.28 -25.62 6.87
CA SER A 227 -24.59 -25.01 6.69
C SER A 227 -24.45 -23.76 5.82
N CYS A 228 -25.54 -23.37 5.16
CA CYS A 228 -25.58 -22.15 4.40
C CYS A 228 -25.45 -20.90 5.30
N PRO A 229 -24.92 -19.79 4.75
CA PRO A 229 -24.97 -18.47 5.39
C PRO A 229 -26.41 -18.08 5.78
N THR A 230 -26.53 -17.13 6.71
CA THR A 230 -27.84 -16.56 7.07
C THR A 230 -28.53 -15.98 5.84
N GLY A 231 -29.83 -16.26 5.67
CA GLY A 231 -30.61 -15.82 4.50
C GLY A 231 -30.76 -16.88 3.40
N THR A 232 -29.83 -17.82 3.29
CA THR A 232 -29.86 -18.84 2.22
C THR A 232 -30.19 -20.24 2.75
N THR A 233 -30.78 -21.08 1.89
CA THR A 233 -31.18 -22.46 2.21
C THR A 233 -30.44 -23.46 1.34
N SER A 234 -30.05 -24.60 1.92
CA SER A 234 -29.41 -25.67 1.16
C SER A 234 -30.42 -26.37 0.25
N CYS A 235 -30.27 -26.18 -1.05
CA CYS A 235 -31.02 -26.86 -2.09
C CYS A 235 -30.06 -27.74 -2.91
N SER A 236 -30.07 -29.04 -2.65
CA SER A 236 -29.25 -30.03 -3.39
C SER A 236 -27.73 -29.74 -3.37
N ARG A 237 -27.18 -29.34 -2.20
CA ARG A 237 -25.76 -29.01 -1.93
C ARG A 237 -25.28 -27.64 -2.39
N SER A 238 -26.15 -26.82 -2.96
CA SER A 238 -25.91 -25.39 -3.21
C SER A 238 -26.73 -24.55 -2.24
N CYS A 239 -26.18 -23.42 -1.81
CA CYS A 239 -26.91 -22.44 -1.03
C CYS A 239 -27.67 -21.52 -1.98
N VAL A 240 -28.99 -21.44 -1.78
CA VAL A 240 -29.89 -20.69 -2.65
C VAL A 240 -30.72 -19.74 -1.80
N ASP A 241 -30.90 -18.50 -2.26
CA ASP A 241 -31.82 -17.56 -1.66
C ASP A 241 -33.25 -17.91 -2.10
N LEU A 242 -34.08 -18.40 -1.18
CA LEU A 242 -35.46 -18.78 -1.49
C LEU A 242 -36.36 -17.57 -1.71
N ASP A 243 -35.97 -16.38 -1.29
CA ASP A 243 -36.79 -15.20 -1.41
C ASP A 243 -36.71 -14.58 -2.81
N TYR A 244 -35.65 -14.88 -3.56
CA TYR A 244 -35.34 -14.24 -4.83
C TYR A 244 -34.98 -15.19 -5.98
N ASP A 245 -34.58 -16.44 -5.71
CA ASP A 245 -34.23 -17.39 -6.77
C ASP A 245 -35.50 -17.85 -7.54
N PRO A 246 -35.60 -17.59 -8.87
CA PRO A 246 -36.77 -17.96 -9.66
C PRO A 246 -36.98 -19.47 -9.81
N SER A 247 -35.95 -20.29 -9.60
CA SER A 247 -35.99 -21.77 -9.66
C SER A 247 -36.27 -22.40 -8.28
N HIS A 248 -36.12 -21.65 -7.19
CA HIS A 248 -36.24 -22.13 -5.80
C HIS A 248 -37.17 -21.25 -4.93
N CYS A 249 -38.17 -20.60 -5.53
CA CYS A 249 -38.96 -19.56 -4.88
C CYS A 249 -39.84 -20.03 -3.71
N GLY A 250 -39.44 -19.63 -2.50
CA GLY A 250 -40.04 -19.95 -1.20
C GLY A 250 -39.85 -21.40 -0.73
N ALA A 251 -39.28 -22.27 -1.58
CA ALA A 251 -38.94 -23.65 -1.27
C ALA A 251 -38.01 -24.21 -2.36
N CYS A 252 -37.07 -25.07 -1.98
CA CYS A 252 -36.17 -25.72 -2.94
C CYS A 252 -36.94 -26.43 -4.08
N GLY A 253 -36.56 -26.13 -5.33
CA GLY A 253 -37.12 -26.72 -6.54
C GLY A 253 -38.50 -26.19 -6.93
N ARG A 254 -38.97 -25.10 -6.31
CA ARG A 254 -40.21 -24.41 -6.71
C ARG A 254 -39.89 -23.31 -7.71
N ALA A 255 -39.91 -23.64 -9.00
CA ALA A 255 -39.72 -22.67 -10.06
C ALA A 255 -40.97 -21.78 -10.26
N CYS A 256 -40.75 -20.50 -10.56
CA CYS A 256 -41.78 -19.56 -10.98
C CYS A 256 -42.17 -19.78 -12.45
N GLY A 257 -43.40 -19.38 -12.80
CA GLY A 257 -43.90 -19.48 -14.16
C GLY A 257 -43.26 -18.45 -15.09
N ALA A 258 -43.38 -18.66 -16.40
CA ALA A 258 -42.89 -17.69 -17.38
C ALA A 258 -43.55 -16.31 -17.18
N GLY A 259 -42.73 -15.27 -17.02
CA GLY A 259 -43.17 -13.89 -16.75
C GLY A 259 -43.46 -13.58 -15.28
N GLU A 260 -43.02 -14.44 -14.35
CA GLU A 260 -43.05 -14.21 -12.91
C GLU A 260 -41.63 -14.13 -12.35
N ALA A 261 -41.41 -13.20 -11.42
CA ALA A 261 -40.18 -13.08 -10.63
C ALA A 261 -40.40 -13.66 -9.22
N CYS A 262 -39.35 -14.16 -8.59
CA CYS A 262 -39.41 -14.49 -7.18
C CYS A 262 -39.12 -13.24 -6.34
N ARG A 263 -40.05 -12.90 -5.44
CA ARG A 263 -39.90 -11.80 -4.48
C ARG A 263 -40.45 -12.22 -3.13
N THR A 264 -39.64 -12.14 -2.08
CA THR A 264 -40.02 -12.52 -0.70
C THR A 264 -40.62 -13.93 -0.61
N GLY A 265 -40.09 -14.86 -1.43
CA GLY A 265 -40.46 -16.28 -1.44
C GLY A 265 -41.75 -16.58 -2.18
N ARG A 266 -42.22 -15.63 -3.00
CA ARG A 266 -43.45 -15.72 -3.79
C ARG A 266 -43.19 -15.35 -5.24
N CYS A 267 -43.73 -16.16 -6.15
CA CYS A 267 -43.79 -15.81 -7.57
C CYS A 267 -44.81 -14.69 -7.76
N ILE A 268 -44.34 -13.55 -8.26
CA ILE A 268 -45.12 -12.35 -8.56
C ILE A 268 -44.99 -12.07 -10.07
N PRO A 269 -46.09 -11.78 -10.79
CA PRO A 269 -45.98 -11.34 -12.18
C PRO A 269 -45.10 -10.10 -12.30
N VAL A 270 -44.14 -10.08 -13.22
CA VAL A 270 -43.18 -8.96 -13.37
C VAL A 270 -43.90 -7.60 -13.56
N ARG A 271 -45.04 -7.61 -14.26
CA ARG A 271 -45.88 -6.41 -14.46
C ARG A 271 -46.49 -5.82 -13.18
N ASP A 272 -46.45 -6.56 -12.07
CA ASP A 272 -46.97 -6.15 -10.77
C ASP A 272 -45.83 -5.65 -9.85
N LEU A 273 -44.58 -5.64 -10.32
CA LEU A 273 -43.47 -4.92 -9.69
C LEU A 273 -43.64 -3.44 -10.02
N THR A 274 -43.88 -2.65 -8.98
CA THR A 274 -43.95 -1.19 -9.09
C THR A 274 -42.56 -0.65 -8.88
N ASP A 275 -42.20 0.34 -9.69
CA ASP A 275 -40.94 1.09 -9.69
C ASP A 275 -41.40 2.54 -9.87
N SER A 276 -41.32 3.31 -8.79
CA SER A 276 -42.03 4.58 -8.64
C SER A 276 -41.22 5.80 -9.11
N ASP A 277 -39.89 5.76 -8.97
CA ASP A 277 -38.92 6.75 -9.46
C ASP A 277 -38.34 6.39 -10.83
N GLY A 278 -38.52 5.15 -11.29
CA GLY A 278 -38.16 4.68 -12.62
C GLY A 278 -36.68 4.34 -12.75
N ASP A 279 -36.05 3.94 -11.66
CA ASP A 279 -34.62 3.66 -11.56
C ASP A 279 -34.26 2.19 -11.88
N THR A 280 -35.26 1.37 -12.22
CA THR A 280 -35.14 -0.07 -12.52
C THR A 280 -34.98 -0.99 -11.30
N ILE A 281 -35.11 -0.45 -10.10
CA ILE A 281 -35.27 -1.18 -8.85
C ILE A 281 -36.78 -1.21 -8.51
N ALA A 282 -37.25 -2.30 -7.91
CA ALA A 282 -38.65 -2.38 -7.52
C ALA A 282 -38.86 -1.74 -6.13
N ASP A 283 -39.97 -1.02 -5.95
CA ASP A 283 -40.38 -0.39 -4.68
C ASP A 283 -40.27 -1.35 -3.47
N LEU A 284 -40.51 -2.65 -3.71
CA LEU A 284 -40.45 -3.70 -2.71
C LEU A 284 -39.02 -3.96 -2.22
N ASP A 285 -38.06 -3.93 -3.13
CA ASP A 285 -36.63 -4.17 -2.89
C ASP A 285 -35.97 -2.94 -2.23
N GLU A 286 -36.53 -1.74 -2.45
CA GLU A 286 -36.19 -0.47 -1.79
C GLU A 286 -36.91 -0.27 -0.46
N GLY A 287 -37.73 -1.24 -0.05
CA GLY A 287 -38.31 -1.26 1.28
C GLY A 287 -39.52 -0.32 1.47
N VAL A 288 -40.35 -0.13 0.44
CA VAL A 288 -41.64 0.61 0.51
C VAL A 288 -42.53 0.18 1.68
N GLY A 289 -42.46 -1.09 2.09
CA GLY A 289 -43.24 -1.64 3.21
C GLY A 289 -42.76 -1.18 4.59
N THR A 290 -41.50 -0.76 4.69
CA THR A 290 -40.85 -0.31 5.92
C THR A 290 -40.56 1.19 5.93
N GLY A 291 -40.57 1.84 4.77
CA GLY A 291 -40.21 3.25 4.61
C GLY A 291 -38.74 3.47 4.95
N VAL A 292 -37.85 2.71 4.29
CA VAL A 292 -36.40 2.93 4.38
C VAL A 292 -36.07 4.30 3.76
N ASP A 293 -35.07 4.95 4.34
CA ASP A 293 -34.57 6.29 4.01
C ASP A 293 -33.09 6.25 4.43
N THR A 294 -32.25 5.82 3.49
CA THR A 294 -30.87 5.39 3.74
C THR A 294 -29.96 6.57 4.06
N ASP A 295 -29.99 7.63 3.24
CA ASP A 295 -29.21 8.86 3.45
C ASP A 295 -29.83 9.85 4.46
N ARG A 296 -31.12 9.67 4.80
CA ARG A 296 -31.91 10.49 5.74
C ARG A 296 -32.18 11.91 5.26
N ASP A 297 -32.30 12.12 3.95
CA ASP A 297 -32.70 13.41 3.39
C ASP A 297 -34.22 13.69 3.55
N GLY A 298 -35.00 12.63 3.84
CA GLY A 298 -36.44 12.67 4.06
C GLY A 298 -37.28 12.20 2.88
N THR A 299 -36.66 11.79 1.77
CA THR A 299 -37.21 11.02 0.66
C THR A 299 -36.98 9.54 0.95
N PRO A 300 -38.02 8.70 1.01
CA PRO A 300 -37.81 7.26 1.15
C PRO A 300 -37.15 6.68 -0.10
N ASP A 301 -36.30 5.65 0.05
CA ASP A 301 -35.50 5.03 -1.04
C ASP A 301 -36.33 4.78 -2.32
N TYR A 302 -37.52 4.15 -2.23
CA TYR A 302 -38.44 3.90 -3.37
C TYR A 302 -39.02 5.14 -4.11
N LEU A 303 -38.59 6.34 -3.73
CA LEU A 303 -38.90 7.60 -4.39
C LEU A 303 -37.65 8.48 -4.58
N ASP A 304 -36.51 8.00 -4.11
CA ASP A 304 -35.21 8.64 -4.27
C ASP A 304 -34.58 8.15 -5.58
N THR A 305 -33.55 8.82 -6.06
CA THR A 305 -32.83 8.40 -7.28
C THR A 305 -31.34 8.25 -7.02
N ASP A 306 -30.95 8.34 -5.75
CA ASP A 306 -29.59 8.40 -5.17
C ASP A 306 -29.74 8.11 -3.66
N SER A 307 -30.15 6.89 -3.32
CA SER A 307 -30.70 6.50 -2.02
C SER A 307 -29.68 6.57 -0.87
N ASP A 308 -28.39 6.38 -1.13
CA ASP A 308 -27.32 6.58 -0.15
C ASP A 308 -26.64 7.95 -0.20
N GLY A 309 -26.97 8.76 -1.20
CA GLY A 309 -26.54 10.15 -1.35
C GLY A 309 -25.06 10.29 -1.68
N ASP A 310 -24.46 9.27 -2.31
CA ASP A 310 -23.07 9.28 -2.74
C ASP A 310 -22.89 10.01 -4.10
N GLY A 311 -23.99 10.25 -4.84
CA GLY A 311 -24.00 10.98 -6.11
C GLY A 311 -23.92 10.09 -7.36
N ILE A 312 -23.94 8.78 -7.20
CA ILE A 312 -24.21 7.78 -8.23
C ILE A 312 -25.72 7.50 -8.20
N PRO A 313 -26.43 7.55 -9.34
CA PRO A 313 -27.86 7.26 -9.33
C PRO A 313 -28.14 5.78 -9.12
N ASP A 314 -29.19 5.46 -8.34
CA ASP A 314 -29.64 4.09 -8.04
C ASP A 314 -29.80 3.21 -9.31
N ALA A 315 -30.17 3.82 -10.44
CA ALA A 315 -30.28 3.14 -11.74
C ALA A 315 -28.94 2.64 -12.32
N LEU A 316 -27.80 3.14 -11.86
CA LEU A 316 -26.49 2.60 -12.20
C LEU A 316 -26.11 1.46 -11.24
N ASP A 317 -26.47 1.59 -9.96
CA ASP A 317 -26.17 0.60 -8.91
C ASP A 317 -27.14 -0.59 -8.90
N ALA A 318 -28.28 -0.48 -9.60
CA ALA A 318 -29.20 -1.59 -9.85
C ALA A 318 -28.51 -2.82 -10.49
N GLY A 319 -27.40 -2.60 -11.21
CA GLY A 319 -26.60 -3.63 -11.88
C GLY A 319 -27.16 -4.13 -13.21
N ASP A 320 -28.46 -3.94 -13.46
CA ASP A 320 -29.09 -4.18 -14.76
C ASP A 320 -30.31 -3.26 -14.98
N ALA A 321 -31.11 -3.53 -16.02
CA ALA A 321 -32.29 -2.72 -16.37
C ALA A 321 -33.61 -3.50 -16.25
N ASP A 322 -33.57 -4.70 -15.68
CA ASP A 322 -34.71 -5.58 -15.47
C ASP A 322 -35.17 -5.50 -14.01
N VAL A 323 -36.22 -4.72 -13.76
CA VAL A 323 -36.89 -4.60 -12.45
C VAL A 323 -37.26 -5.95 -11.79
N ALA A 324 -37.26 -7.04 -12.56
CA ALA A 324 -37.48 -8.40 -12.07
C ALA A 324 -36.25 -9.10 -11.48
N THR A 325 -35.04 -8.55 -11.61
CA THR A 325 -33.82 -9.08 -10.98
C THR A 325 -33.66 -8.50 -9.58
N THR A 326 -32.81 -9.12 -8.77
CA THR A 326 -32.44 -8.55 -7.47
C THR A 326 -31.44 -7.42 -7.69
N PRO A 327 -31.50 -6.34 -6.89
CA PRO A 327 -30.46 -5.33 -6.87
C PRO A 327 -29.08 -5.95 -6.72
N ALA A 328 -28.07 -5.32 -7.33
CA ALA A 328 -26.68 -5.72 -7.13
C ALA A 328 -26.27 -5.54 -5.65
N ASP A 329 -25.38 -6.42 -5.22
CA ASP A 329 -24.75 -6.45 -3.90
C ASP A 329 -23.34 -7.02 -4.15
N SER A 330 -22.44 -6.10 -4.55
CA SER A 330 -21.13 -6.38 -5.12
C SER A 330 -20.17 -6.94 -4.07
N ASP A 331 -20.31 -6.51 -2.82
CA ASP A 331 -19.51 -6.98 -1.70
C ASP A 331 -20.15 -8.14 -0.89
N ARG A 332 -21.47 -8.35 -1.04
CA ARG A 332 -22.31 -9.39 -0.42
C ARG A 332 -22.46 -9.30 1.09
N ASP A 333 -22.39 -8.10 1.65
CA ASP A 333 -22.64 -7.88 3.07
C ASP A 333 -24.14 -7.89 3.43
N GLY A 334 -25.02 -7.89 2.41
CA GLY A 334 -26.48 -7.86 2.52
C GLY A 334 -27.08 -6.46 2.39
N THR A 335 -26.24 -5.45 2.16
CA THR A 335 -26.61 -4.09 1.76
C THR A 335 -26.43 -4.00 0.24
N PRO A 336 -27.51 -3.82 -0.55
CA PRO A 336 -27.37 -3.58 -1.98
C PRO A 336 -26.58 -2.33 -2.31
N ASP A 337 -25.93 -2.33 -3.48
CA ASP A 337 -25.02 -1.28 -3.95
C ASP A 337 -25.66 0.12 -3.90
N PHE A 338 -26.93 0.28 -4.33
CA PHE A 338 -27.66 1.56 -4.27
C PHE A 338 -27.91 2.12 -2.85
N ARG A 339 -27.49 1.39 -1.82
CA ARG A 339 -27.60 1.77 -0.39
C ARG A 339 -26.26 1.66 0.33
N ASP A 340 -25.18 1.40 -0.38
CA ASP A 340 -23.84 1.22 0.17
C ASP A 340 -22.89 2.30 -0.34
N LEU A 341 -22.17 2.96 0.56
CA LEU A 341 -21.25 4.05 0.21
C LEU A 341 -19.88 3.54 -0.29
N ASP A 342 -19.67 2.23 -0.26
CA ASP A 342 -18.46 1.49 -0.63
C ASP A 342 -18.92 0.08 -1.11
N SER A 343 -19.56 0.04 -2.29
CA SER A 343 -20.27 -1.11 -2.86
C SER A 343 -19.42 -2.36 -3.00
N ASP A 344 -18.10 -2.24 -3.01
CA ASP A 344 -17.17 -3.35 -3.07
C ASP A 344 -16.31 -3.53 -1.80
N ASN A 345 -16.50 -2.67 -0.80
CA ASN A 345 -15.85 -2.57 0.49
C ASN A 345 -14.30 -2.62 0.45
N ASP A 346 -13.70 -2.23 -0.67
CA ASP A 346 -12.24 -2.18 -0.82
C ASP A 346 -11.60 -1.00 -0.04
N GLY A 347 -12.43 -0.10 0.50
CA GLY A 347 -12.06 1.04 1.32
C GLY A 347 -11.80 2.34 0.53
N VAL A 348 -12.08 2.35 -0.77
CA VAL A 348 -12.35 3.55 -1.57
C VAL A 348 -13.87 3.69 -1.69
N SER A 349 -14.42 4.89 -1.48
CA SER A 349 -15.87 5.07 -1.62
C SER A 349 -16.26 5.21 -3.10
N ASP A 350 -17.45 4.74 -3.43
CA ASP A 350 -18.09 4.79 -4.75
C ASP A 350 -18.00 6.19 -5.40
N HIS A 351 -18.38 7.23 -4.66
CA HIS A 351 -18.21 8.63 -5.08
C HIS A 351 -16.81 8.98 -5.60
N ASP A 352 -15.76 8.56 -4.88
CA ASP A 352 -14.37 8.90 -5.19
C ASP A 352 -13.89 8.14 -6.44
N GLU A 353 -14.40 6.94 -6.68
CA GLU A 353 -14.13 6.11 -7.85
C GLU A 353 -14.86 6.65 -9.08
N TYR A 354 -16.16 6.93 -8.93
CA TYR A 354 -17.00 7.52 -9.97
C TYR A 354 -16.44 8.85 -10.48
N LEU A 355 -15.95 9.73 -9.58
CA LEU A 355 -15.31 10.99 -9.96
C LEU A 355 -14.01 10.80 -10.76
N ARG A 356 -13.31 9.68 -10.58
CA ARG A 356 -12.08 9.36 -11.33
C ARG A 356 -12.40 8.73 -12.68
N GLY A 357 -13.56 8.10 -12.81
CA GLY A 357 -14.21 7.72 -14.07
C GLY A 357 -13.56 6.57 -14.83
N CYS A 358 -12.44 6.04 -14.35
CA CYS A 358 -11.84 4.79 -14.84
C CYS A 358 -11.89 3.66 -13.81
N MET A 359 -12.19 3.99 -12.55
CA MET A 359 -12.42 3.03 -11.48
C MET A 359 -13.86 2.55 -11.53
N ASP A 360 -14.07 1.30 -11.16
CA ASP A 360 -15.36 0.63 -11.11
C ASP A 360 -15.67 0.33 -9.65
N TRP A 361 -16.60 1.10 -9.06
CA TRP A 361 -16.99 1.04 -7.64
C TRP A 361 -17.64 -0.29 -7.22
N THR A 362 -17.88 -1.17 -8.18
CA THR A 362 -18.34 -2.55 -7.94
C THR A 362 -17.20 -3.58 -7.94
N GLU A 363 -15.94 -3.14 -8.12
CA GLU A 363 -14.80 -4.00 -8.39
C GLU A 363 -13.53 -3.61 -7.61
N PRO A 364 -13.12 -4.39 -6.58
CA PRO A 364 -12.02 -4.03 -5.66
C PRO A 364 -10.61 -3.92 -6.26
N ASP A 365 -10.48 -4.24 -7.56
CA ASP A 365 -9.25 -4.25 -8.36
C ASP A 365 -9.66 -3.97 -9.81
N THR A 366 -9.83 -2.68 -10.12
CA THR A 366 -10.38 -2.16 -11.37
C THR A 366 -9.66 -2.75 -12.61
N ASP A 367 -8.34 -2.89 -12.55
CA ASP A 367 -7.54 -3.36 -13.69
C ASP A 367 -7.16 -4.86 -13.64
N ARG A 368 -7.53 -5.54 -12.54
CA ARG A 368 -7.40 -6.98 -12.31
C ARG A 368 -5.97 -7.49 -12.35
N ASP A 369 -5.01 -6.66 -11.96
CA ASP A 369 -3.61 -7.05 -11.93
C ASP A 369 -3.17 -7.70 -10.60
N GLY A 370 -4.12 -7.80 -9.66
CA GLY A 370 -3.96 -8.39 -8.33
C GLY A 370 -3.58 -7.39 -7.25
N GLN A 371 -3.71 -6.09 -7.51
CA GLN A 371 -3.50 -4.98 -6.58
C GLN A 371 -4.84 -4.26 -6.41
N SER A 372 -5.30 -4.04 -5.17
CA SER A 372 -6.57 -3.33 -4.97
C SER A 372 -6.48 -1.84 -5.25
N ASP A 373 -7.62 -1.21 -5.53
CA ASP A 373 -7.67 0.21 -5.87
C ASP A 373 -7.18 1.06 -4.70
N LEU A 374 -7.60 0.73 -3.47
CA LEU A 374 -7.09 1.36 -2.26
C LEU A 374 -5.55 1.24 -2.13
N ALA A 375 -4.98 0.09 -2.49
CA ALA A 375 -3.54 -0.15 -2.44
C ALA A 375 -2.78 0.80 -3.36
N GLU A 376 -3.28 0.94 -4.58
CA GLU A 376 -2.69 1.75 -5.63
C GLU A 376 -2.83 3.24 -5.35
N LEU A 377 -4.01 3.68 -4.91
CA LEU A 377 -4.24 5.05 -4.47
C LEU A 377 -3.33 5.43 -3.31
N THR A 378 -3.16 4.53 -2.34
CA THR A 378 -2.24 4.73 -1.20
C THR A 378 -0.79 4.78 -1.64
N ALA A 379 -0.40 3.96 -2.63
CA ALA A 379 0.93 3.95 -3.22
C ALA A 379 1.20 5.13 -4.18
N GLY A 380 0.17 5.88 -4.56
CA GLY A 380 0.24 6.93 -5.57
C GLY A 380 0.46 6.38 -6.99
N THR A 381 0.05 5.14 -7.23
CA THR A 381 0.02 4.48 -8.54
C THR A 381 -1.38 4.58 -9.16
N ASN A 382 -1.62 3.91 -10.28
CA ASN A 382 -2.83 4.09 -11.08
C ASN A 382 -3.67 2.81 -11.13
N PRO A 383 -4.82 2.76 -10.42
CA PRO A 383 -5.75 1.62 -10.41
C PRO A 383 -6.33 1.21 -11.77
N CYS A 384 -6.16 2.05 -12.79
CA CYS A 384 -6.74 1.84 -14.12
C CYS A 384 -5.71 1.37 -15.16
N ASP A 385 -4.51 0.94 -14.75
CA ASP A 385 -3.43 0.53 -15.66
C ASP A 385 -2.74 -0.71 -15.13
N ALA A 386 -3.09 -1.89 -15.63
CA ALA A 386 -2.51 -3.16 -15.19
C ALA A 386 -0.99 -3.31 -15.42
N GLY A 387 -0.31 -2.29 -15.97
CA GLY A 387 1.15 -2.15 -16.03
C GLY A 387 1.75 -1.28 -14.91
N SER A 388 0.92 -0.56 -14.16
CA SER A 388 1.19 0.20 -12.95
C SER A 388 1.54 -0.75 -11.83
N ARG A 389 2.62 -0.49 -11.09
CA ARG A 389 3.06 -1.38 -10.02
C ARG A 389 3.23 -0.58 -8.75
N ILE A 390 2.54 -0.98 -7.69
CA ILE A 390 2.84 -0.50 -6.36
C ILE A 390 4.31 -0.80 -6.04
N PRO A 391 5.03 0.12 -5.42
CA PRO A 391 6.38 -0.14 -4.93
C PRO A 391 6.44 -1.37 -4.01
N GLU A 392 7.63 -1.98 -3.82
CA GLU A 392 7.91 -3.21 -3.02
C GLU A 392 7.42 -3.21 -1.54
N PHE A 393 6.70 -2.19 -1.09
CA PHE A 393 6.37 -1.89 0.30
C PHE A 393 4.94 -2.25 0.70
N PHE A 394 4.24 -3.06 -0.09
CA PHE A 394 2.84 -3.36 0.12
C PHE A 394 2.60 -4.86 0.35
N PHE A 395 1.83 -5.19 1.40
CA PHE A 395 1.53 -6.57 1.78
C PHE A 395 0.06 -6.75 2.11
N ILE A 396 -0.57 -7.76 1.53
CA ILE A 396 -1.90 -8.23 1.93
C ILE A 396 -1.69 -9.33 2.96
N LEU A 397 -2.14 -9.11 4.20
CA LEU A 397 -1.95 -10.01 5.35
C LEU A 397 -3.30 -10.45 5.92
N PRO A 398 -3.91 -11.53 5.39
CA PRO A 398 -5.11 -12.12 5.97
C PRO A 398 -4.90 -12.54 7.43
N TYR A 399 -5.94 -12.38 8.24
CA TYR A 399 -5.94 -12.86 9.63
C TYR A 399 -5.82 -14.39 9.69
N HIS A 400 -4.83 -14.91 10.42
CA HIS A 400 -4.49 -16.35 10.49
C HIS A 400 -4.39 -17.00 9.11
N ASP A 401 -3.59 -16.43 8.23
CA ASP A 401 -3.36 -17.03 6.91
C ASP A 401 -2.80 -18.46 7.04
N PRO A 402 -3.51 -19.51 6.58
CA PRO A 402 -2.99 -20.87 6.57
C PRO A 402 -1.76 -21.04 5.65
N GLY A 403 -1.50 -20.09 4.75
CA GLY A 403 -0.31 -20.01 3.91
C GLY A 403 0.98 -19.68 4.67
N GLY A 404 0.89 -19.18 5.91
CA GLY A 404 2.03 -18.87 6.76
C GLY A 404 2.53 -17.44 6.63
N ASP A 405 3.85 -17.25 6.78
CA ASP A 405 4.47 -15.92 6.75
C ASP A 405 4.52 -15.33 5.34
N SER A 406 4.20 -14.04 5.24
CA SER A 406 4.43 -13.23 4.04
C SER A 406 5.82 -12.64 4.07
N ALA A 407 6.49 -12.60 2.92
CA ALA A 407 7.87 -12.13 2.81
C ALA A 407 8.06 -11.18 1.64
N GLY A 408 8.84 -10.12 1.82
CA GLY A 408 9.18 -9.20 0.73
C GLY A 408 10.55 -8.57 0.93
N VAL A 409 11.22 -8.23 -0.18
CA VAL A 409 12.59 -7.71 -0.14
C VAL A 409 12.54 -6.20 -0.16
N LEU A 410 13.16 -5.55 0.84
CA LEU A 410 13.33 -4.11 0.87
C LEU A 410 14.79 -3.74 0.65
N THR A 411 15.02 -2.79 -0.25
CA THR A 411 16.34 -2.22 -0.52
C THR A 411 16.55 -0.93 0.27
N PHE A 412 17.68 -0.76 0.95
CA PHE A 412 18.02 0.42 1.75
C PHE A 412 19.38 1.01 1.37
N ASP A 413 19.49 2.33 1.52
CA ASP A 413 20.76 3.04 1.45
C ASP A 413 21.45 3.05 2.83
N THR A 414 22.77 3.12 2.88
CA THR A 414 23.52 3.12 4.15
C THR A 414 24.37 4.36 4.36
N ASN A 415 24.13 5.43 3.60
CA ASN A 415 24.80 6.70 3.86
C ASN A 415 24.34 7.29 5.20
N ILE A 416 25.28 7.85 5.96
CA ILE A 416 24.96 8.53 7.22
C ILE A 416 24.32 9.88 6.88
N ARG A 417 23.01 9.99 7.03
CA ARG A 417 22.24 11.22 6.71
C ARG A 417 21.96 12.10 7.93
N LYS A 418 22.11 11.53 9.13
CA LYS A 418 21.88 12.20 10.41
C LYS A 418 23.08 12.01 11.32
N ALA A 419 23.70 13.11 11.74
CA ALA A 419 24.87 13.08 12.62
C ALA A 419 24.89 14.27 13.59
N ASP A 420 25.59 14.08 14.70
CA ASP A 420 25.76 15.11 15.71
C ASP A 420 27.24 15.34 15.94
N VAL A 421 27.69 16.59 15.77
CA VAL A 421 29.10 16.96 15.85
C VAL A 421 29.33 17.83 17.09
N HIS A 422 30.01 17.29 18.09
CA HIS A 422 30.37 18.02 19.30
C HIS A 422 31.84 18.45 19.26
N LEU A 423 32.09 19.75 19.37
CA LEU A 423 33.44 20.31 19.45
C LEU A 423 33.91 20.29 20.90
N SER A 424 35.03 19.63 21.16
CA SER A 424 35.71 19.61 22.45
C SER A 424 37.03 20.34 22.31
N VAL A 425 37.11 21.54 22.87
CA VAL A 425 38.16 22.50 22.54
C VAL A 425 39.02 22.78 23.76
N ASP A 426 40.32 22.56 23.63
CA ASP A 426 41.31 23.05 24.56
C ASP A 426 41.30 24.58 24.58
N THR A 427 41.32 25.16 25.77
CA THR A 427 41.32 26.62 25.94
C THR A 427 42.39 27.09 26.91
N THR A 428 43.47 26.32 27.02
CA THR A 428 44.69 26.73 27.69
C THR A 428 45.38 27.85 26.89
N GLY A 429 46.35 28.53 27.51
CA GLY A 429 46.87 29.81 27.02
C GLY A 429 47.48 29.80 25.61
N SER A 430 47.79 28.63 25.04
CA SER A 430 48.32 28.46 23.68
C SER A 430 47.26 28.56 22.57
N PHE A 431 45.97 28.36 22.87
CA PHE A 431 44.93 28.06 21.88
C PHE A 431 44.22 29.24 21.20
N SER A 432 44.77 30.45 21.32
CA SER A 432 44.07 31.67 20.88
C SER A 432 43.87 31.76 19.35
N GLY A 433 44.77 31.20 18.54
CA GLY A 433 44.66 31.24 17.06
C GLY A 433 43.55 30.32 16.55
N GLU A 434 43.49 29.13 17.12
CA GLU A 434 42.53 28.06 16.87
C GLU A 434 41.11 28.51 17.23
N ILE A 435 40.92 29.07 18.42
CA ILE A 435 39.61 29.55 18.88
C ILE A 435 39.08 30.64 17.94
N ASN A 436 39.94 31.61 17.58
CA ASN A 436 39.59 32.65 16.59
C ASN A 436 39.18 32.05 15.23
N ASN A 437 39.85 30.97 14.81
CA ASN A 437 39.49 30.27 13.57
C ASN A 437 38.11 29.62 13.68
N ILE A 438 37.83 28.87 14.75
CA ILE A 438 36.53 28.21 14.94
C ILE A 438 35.42 29.26 15.02
N GLN A 439 35.61 30.33 15.80
CA GLN A 439 34.65 31.44 15.95
C GLN A 439 34.28 32.08 14.62
N SER A 440 35.26 32.38 13.77
CA SER A 440 35.03 33.02 12.47
C SER A 440 34.53 32.06 11.38
N ALA A 441 34.82 30.76 11.52
CA ALA A 441 34.57 29.78 10.48
C ALA A 441 33.33 28.89 10.72
N LEU A 442 32.77 28.86 11.93
CA LEU A 442 31.67 27.94 12.28
C LEU A 442 30.49 28.06 11.31
N THR A 443 29.91 29.27 11.18
CA THR A 443 28.74 29.50 10.32
C THR A 443 29.07 29.67 8.84
N THR A 444 30.33 29.92 8.50
CA THR A 444 30.75 30.24 7.12
C THR A 444 31.34 29.05 6.38
N THR A 445 31.95 28.11 7.11
CA THR A 445 32.71 26.98 6.53
C THR A 445 32.34 25.66 7.18
N ILE A 446 32.41 25.55 8.51
CA ILE A 446 32.29 24.26 9.22
C ILE A 446 30.88 23.68 9.07
N VAL A 447 29.86 24.43 9.53
CA VAL A 447 28.46 23.96 9.49
C VAL A 447 27.98 23.77 8.04
N PRO A 448 28.18 24.72 7.10
CA PRO A 448 27.79 24.50 5.72
C PRO A 448 28.53 23.33 5.05
N GLY A 449 29.83 23.16 5.33
CA GLY A 449 30.62 22.07 4.76
C GLY A 449 30.18 20.69 5.24
N ILE A 450 29.85 20.55 6.53
CA ILE A 450 29.31 19.30 7.08
C ILE A 450 27.89 19.04 6.57
N ARG A 451 27.03 20.07 6.51
CA ARG A 451 25.66 19.96 5.99
C ARG A 451 25.56 19.61 4.52
N ALA A 452 26.60 19.88 3.74
CA ALA A 452 26.65 19.47 2.34
C ALA A 452 26.63 17.94 2.18
N GLU A 453 27.27 17.22 3.10
CA GLU A 453 27.30 15.74 3.10
C GLU A 453 26.24 15.13 4.03
N ILE A 454 25.96 15.79 5.16
CA ILE A 454 25.03 15.30 6.20
C ILE A 454 23.98 16.39 6.47
N PRO A 455 22.89 16.45 5.68
CA PRO A 455 21.90 17.52 5.77
C PRO A 455 21.27 17.64 7.16
N ASP A 456 20.97 16.51 7.82
CA ASP A 456 20.43 16.49 9.18
C ASP A 456 21.55 16.45 10.24
N SER A 457 22.32 17.54 10.32
CA SER A 457 23.39 17.70 11.32
C SER A 457 23.10 18.73 12.41
N ALA A 458 23.41 18.34 13.65
CA ALA A 458 23.36 19.17 14.84
C ALA A 458 24.77 19.35 15.44
N PHE A 459 24.97 20.43 16.19
CA PHE A 459 26.29 20.83 16.69
C PHE A 459 26.24 21.22 18.15
N GLY A 460 27.33 20.98 18.87
CA GLY A 460 27.52 21.43 20.26
C GLY A 460 28.98 21.78 20.52
N VAL A 461 29.26 22.38 21.67
CA VAL A 461 30.62 22.75 22.06
C VAL A 461 30.83 22.73 23.58
N ASN A 462 31.98 22.20 24.00
CA ASN A 462 32.54 22.35 25.33
C ASN A 462 33.96 22.95 25.25
N ARG A 463 34.42 23.45 26.39
CA ARG A 463 35.84 23.71 26.63
C ARG A 463 36.39 22.82 27.74
N PHE A 464 37.71 22.66 27.76
CA PHE A 464 38.44 22.04 28.85
C PHE A 464 39.83 22.67 28.99
N GLU A 465 40.38 22.52 30.19
CA GLU A 465 41.73 22.90 30.60
C GLU A 465 42.25 21.79 31.53
N ASP A 466 42.61 22.12 32.78
CA ASP A 466 42.91 21.16 33.84
C ASP A 466 41.99 21.33 35.07
N PHE A 467 42.06 20.38 36.01
CA PHE A 467 41.67 20.60 37.39
C PHE A 467 42.45 21.79 37.97
N PRO A 468 41.77 22.73 38.65
CA PRO A 468 42.41 23.91 39.25
C PRO A 468 43.12 23.54 40.56
N VAL A 469 44.04 22.57 40.52
CA VAL A 469 44.80 22.01 41.64
C VAL A 469 46.26 21.92 41.22
N SER A 470 47.17 22.47 42.03
CA SER A 470 48.61 22.39 41.78
C SER A 470 49.10 20.93 41.90
N PRO A 471 49.97 20.45 40.99
CA PRO A 471 50.70 21.21 39.97
C PRO A 471 50.00 21.36 38.61
N PHE A 472 48.81 20.79 38.42
CA PHE A 472 48.15 20.65 37.11
C PHE A 472 47.53 21.95 36.59
N GLY A 473 46.69 22.60 37.41
CA GLY A 473 46.01 23.84 37.06
C GLY A 473 45.96 24.85 38.19
N GLN A 474 45.36 26.01 37.94
CA GLN A 474 45.34 27.14 38.87
C GLN A 474 43.93 27.68 39.15
N THR A 475 43.72 28.14 40.38
CA THR A 475 42.48 28.83 40.82
C THR A 475 42.54 30.36 40.64
N SER A 476 43.38 30.85 39.72
CA SER A 476 43.57 32.30 39.49
C SER A 476 44.44 32.60 38.26
N CYS A 477 44.08 32.07 37.09
CA CYS A 477 44.80 32.38 35.84
C CYS A 477 44.72 33.87 35.51
N THR A 478 43.53 34.43 35.66
CA THR A 478 43.24 35.87 35.74
C THR A 478 42.18 36.11 36.82
N PRO A 479 41.96 37.36 37.30
CA PRO A 479 40.97 37.60 38.33
C PRO A 479 39.56 37.09 37.95
N GLY A 480 39.10 36.03 38.62
CA GLY A 480 37.78 35.43 38.41
C GLY A 480 37.73 34.26 37.42
N VAL A 481 38.88 33.75 36.96
CA VAL A 481 38.97 32.60 36.05
C VAL A 481 39.85 31.53 36.66
N ASP A 482 39.23 30.40 36.95
CA ASP A 482 39.87 29.17 37.39
C ASP A 482 39.89 28.20 36.21
N ASP A 483 40.95 27.39 36.09
CA ASP A 483 40.95 26.24 35.20
C ASP A 483 39.79 25.31 35.57
N ALA A 484 39.21 24.63 34.58
CA ALA A 484 38.23 23.60 34.80
C ALA A 484 38.45 22.41 33.88
N PRO A 485 38.27 21.18 34.39
CA PRO A 485 38.50 20.00 33.57
C PRO A 485 37.40 19.80 32.51
N PHE A 486 36.27 20.49 32.66
CA PHE A 486 35.19 20.49 31.67
C PHE A 486 34.21 21.64 31.92
N ARG A 487 33.80 22.33 30.85
CA ARG A 487 32.63 23.22 30.85
C ARG A 487 31.82 23.06 29.57
N LEU A 488 30.56 22.66 29.71
CA LEU A 488 29.62 22.65 28.58
C LEU A 488 29.16 24.07 28.26
N HIS A 489 29.46 24.55 27.05
CA HIS A 489 29.00 25.85 26.57
C HIS A 489 27.67 25.75 25.84
N GLN A 490 27.53 24.71 25.00
CA GLN A 490 26.30 24.47 24.26
C GLN A 490 26.13 22.97 24.03
N GLN A 491 25.03 22.43 24.54
CA GLN A 491 24.53 21.11 24.18
C GLN A 491 24.33 20.99 22.66
N VAL A 492 24.41 19.77 22.13
CA VAL A 492 24.05 19.49 20.74
C VAL A 492 22.65 20.01 20.41
N THR A 493 22.55 20.76 19.32
CA THR A 493 21.32 21.44 18.87
C THR A 493 21.39 21.70 17.36
N THR A 494 20.24 21.74 16.69
CA THR A 494 20.16 22.16 15.27
C THR A 494 20.18 23.70 15.11
N ASP A 495 19.92 24.43 16.19
CA ASP A 495 20.00 25.90 16.26
C ASP A 495 21.46 26.39 16.26
N VAL A 496 21.97 26.71 15.06
CA VAL A 496 23.36 27.15 14.85
C VAL A 496 23.67 28.47 15.57
N THR A 497 22.69 29.34 15.80
CA THR A 497 22.92 30.60 16.52
C THR A 497 23.26 30.35 17.99
N ARG A 498 22.66 29.33 18.60
CA ARG A 498 23.06 28.86 19.95
C ARG A 498 24.48 28.33 19.96
N VAL A 499 24.85 27.52 18.98
CA VAL A 499 26.20 26.94 18.86
C VAL A 499 27.25 28.03 18.66
N GLN A 500 26.98 29.01 17.80
CA GLN A 500 27.87 30.16 17.60
C GLN A 500 28.10 30.91 18.92
N ARG A 501 27.05 31.18 19.71
CA ARG A 501 27.22 31.83 21.03
C ARG A 501 28.05 30.99 22.01
N GLY A 502 27.95 29.66 21.92
CA GLY A 502 28.80 28.76 22.71
C GLY A 502 30.26 28.85 22.29
N VAL A 503 30.53 28.86 20.99
CA VAL A 503 31.87 28.99 20.41
C VAL A 503 32.48 30.37 20.69
N ASP A 504 31.68 31.44 20.59
CA ASP A 504 32.06 32.81 20.92
C ASP A 504 32.40 33.00 22.42
N ALA A 505 32.10 32.00 23.27
CA ALA A 505 32.39 32.03 24.70
C ALA A 505 33.62 31.20 25.09
N LEU A 506 34.29 30.56 24.14
CA LEU A 506 35.50 29.75 24.38
C LEU A 506 36.68 30.59 24.90
N ASP A 507 36.83 31.82 24.41
CA ASP A 507 37.92 32.75 24.76
C ASP A 507 37.63 33.61 26.00
N ALA A 508 36.61 33.27 26.80
CA ALA A 508 36.13 34.09 27.89
C ALA A 508 36.59 33.62 29.28
N PRO A 509 37.66 34.23 29.82
CA PRO A 509 39.07 34.18 29.37
C PRO A 509 39.62 32.76 29.27
N LEU A 510 40.77 32.62 28.57
CA LEU A 510 41.51 31.35 28.50
C LEU A 510 41.98 30.89 29.88
N GLY A 511 42.00 29.57 30.05
CA GLY A 511 42.72 28.95 31.16
C GLY A 511 44.22 29.17 30.99
N CYS A 512 44.94 29.06 32.09
CA CYS A 512 46.38 29.23 32.05
C CYS A 512 47.12 27.92 31.84
N GLY A 513 46.53 26.80 32.29
CA GLY A 513 47.29 25.58 32.52
C GLY A 513 48.40 25.82 33.57
N ALA A 514 48.96 24.77 34.15
CA ALA A 514 50.16 24.90 34.97
C ALA A 514 51.25 23.86 34.65
N ASP A 515 50.87 22.73 34.05
CA ASP A 515 51.77 21.81 33.37
C ASP A 515 51.41 21.63 31.89
N LEU A 516 52.04 20.66 31.22
CA LEU A 516 51.85 20.44 29.78
C LEU A 516 50.70 19.47 29.46
N PRO A 517 50.50 18.35 30.18
CA PRO A 517 49.34 17.53 29.93
C PRO A 517 48.07 18.20 30.46
N GLU A 518 46.92 17.89 29.88
CA GLU A 518 45.62 18.50 30.23
C GLU A 518 44.59 17.40 30.58
N SER A 519 43.37 17.82 30.92
CA SER A 519 42.33 16.92 31.46
C SER A 519 41.44 16.23 30.42
N ASP A 520 41.94 16.02 29.21
CA ASP A 520 41.24 15.48 28.04
C ASP A 520 40.35 14.26 28.35
N TRP A 521 40.85 13.30 29.13
CA TRP A 521 40.08 12.10 29.50
C TRP A 521 38.84 12.43 30.33
N GLU A 522 38.93 13.41 31.23
CA GLU A 522 37.79 13.88 32.02
C GLU A 522 36.80 14.62 31.12
N ALA A 523 37.30 15.49 30.22
CA ALA A 523 36.44 16.21 29.28
C ALA A 523 35.64 15.24 28.39
N LEU A 524 36.30 14.25 27.79
CA LEU A 524 35.67 13.21 26.97
C LEU A 524 34.70 12.34 27.79
N TYR A 525 35.00 12.04 29.06
CA TYR A 525 34.10 11.30 29.95
C TYR A 525 32.81 12.10 30.23
N GLN A 526 32.95 13.40 30.48
CA GLN A 526 31.80 14.29 30.70
C GLN A 526 30.96 14.46 29.45
N ILE A 527 31.57 14.48 28.26
CA ILE A 527 30.82 14.47 26.99
C ILE A 527 29.93 13.23 26.89
N ALA A 528 30.50 12.06 27.19
CA ALA A 528 29.79 10.80 27.11
C ALA A 528 28.73 10.64 28.21
N THR A 529 28.95 11.15 29.42
CA THR A 529 28.11 10.77 30.58
C THR A 529 27.38 11.91 31.27
N GLY A 530 27.97 13.11 31.29
CA GLY A 530 27.53 14.21 32.14
C GLY A 530 27.55 13.89 33.64
N ALA A 531 28.30 12.87 34.07
CA ALA A 531 28.25 12.36 35.44
C ALA A 531 28.71 13.39 36.49
N GLY A 532 29.47 14.41 36.06
CA GLY A 532 30.14 15.35 36.94
C GLY A 532 31.34 14.72 37.65
N VAL A 533 32.09 15.56 38.34
CA VAL A 533 33.22 15.18 39.19
C VAL A 533 33.36 16.19 40.31
N SER A 534 33.76 15.77 41.51
CA SER A 534 34.02 16.67 42.64
C SER A 534 35.33 16.31 43.30
N TRP A 535 36.06 17.32 43.77
CA TRP A 535 37.36 17.14 44.41
C TRP A 535 37.51 18.02 45.65
N SER A 536 38.29 17.53 46.60
CA SER A 536 38.72 18.28 47.77
C SER A 536 40.13 17.84 48.14
N VAL A 537 41.11 18.62 47.68
CA VAL A 537 42.54 18.30 47.79
C VAL A 537 43.20 19.28 48.76
N ARG A 538 44.03 18.77 49.67
CA ARG A 538 44.94 19.62 50.44
C ARG A 538 46.18 19.85 49.60
N ASP A 539 46.30 21.05 49.04
CA ASP A 539 47.43 21.45 48.21
C ASP A 539 48.75 21.33 49.02
N PRO A 540 49.70 20.49 48.60
CA PRO A 540 50.99 20.33 49.27
C PRO A 540 51.83 21.61 49.30
N TRP A 541 51.66 22.52 48.35
CA TRP A 541 52.50 23.72 48.21
C TRP A 541 51.96 24.93 48.97
N SER A 542 50.67 25.25 48.84
CA SER A 542 50.04 26.36 49.59
C SER A 542 49.54 25.95 50.99
N GLY A 543 49.38 24.65 51.25
CA GLY A 543 48.78 24.12 52.47
C GLY A 543 47.27 24.36 52.59
N ARG A 544 46.64 24.96 51.58
CA ARG A 544 45.20 25.27 51.51
C ARG A 544 44.42 24.04 51.00
N THR A 545 43.20 23.88 51.48
CA THR A 545 42.25 22.95 50.83
C THR A 545 41.64 23.64 49.61
N ILE A 546 41.90 23.06 48.45
CA ILE A 546 41.29 23.42 47.18
C ILE A 546 40.12 22.47 46.96
N SER A 547 38.94 23.00 46.62
CA SER A 547 37.77 22.18 46.35
C SER A 547 37.00 22.79 45.20
N GLY A 548 36.44 21.92 44.36
CA GLY A 548 35.68 22.30 43.19
C GLY A 548 34.90 21.10 42.67
N SER A 549 34.08 21.36 41.67
CA SER A 549 33.29 20.32 41.03
C SER A 549 32.90 20.74 39.63
N VAL A 550 32.84 19.77 38.72
CA VAL A 550 31.93 19.79 37.58
C VAL A 550 30.62 19.19 38.08
N PRO A 551 29.53 19.97 38.22
CA PRO A 551 28.25 19.41 38.64
C PRO A 551 27.80 18.35 37.65
N ALA A 552 27.15 17.28 38.12
CA ALA A 552 26.47 16.36 37.24
C ALA A 552 25.43 17.13 36.42
N PHE A 553 25.43 16.91 35.11
CA PHE A 553 24.51 17.56 34.19
C PHE A 553 23.86 16.51 33.29
N ARG A 554 22.65 16.82 32.86
CA ARG A 554 21.98 16.08 31.80
C ARG A 554 21.67 17.07 30.70
N SER A 555 21.66 16.54 29.50
CA SER A 555 21.08 17.21 28.35
C SER A 555 19.66 17.69 28.67
N ASP A 556 19.40 18.96 28.35
CA ASP A 556 18.10 19.58 28.43
C ASP A 556 17.25 19.12 27.23
N PRO A 557 16.18 18.32 27.45
CA PRO A 557 15.34 17.81 26.38
C PRO A 557 14.51 18.91 25.71
N THR A 558 14.47 20.13 26.27
CA THR A 558 13.78 21.29 25.68
C THR A 558 14.67 22.08 24.73
N THR A 559 15.95 21.70 24.61
CA THR A 559 16.87 22.30 23.63
C THR A 559 16.31 22.09 22.21
N PRO A 560 16.08 23.16 21.42
CA PRO A 560 15.50 23.03 20.08
C PRO A 560 16.31 22.12 19.17
N GLY A 561 15.73 21.01 18.73
CA GLY A 561 16.45 20.01 17.94
C GLY A 561 17.68 19.44 18.64
N GLY A 562 17.73 19.48 19.97
CA GLY A 562 18.72 18.79 20.78
C GLY A 562 18.25 17.39 21.17
N GLY A 563 19.19 16.54 21.58
CA GLY A 563 18.92 15.19 22.02
C GLY A 563 19.09 15.01 23.53
N SER A 564 18.92 13.76 23.98
CA SER A 564 19.02 13.39 25.40
C SER A 564 20.14 12.38 25.70
N LEU A 565 20.80 11.84 24.67
CA LEU A 565 21.83 10.80 24.83
C LEU A 565 23.17 11.40 25.28
N GLY A 566 23.80 10.73 26.25
CA GLY A 566 25.05 11.17 26.85
C GLY A 566 24.97 12.50 27.62
N GLY A 567 26.13 13.04 27.99
CA GLY A 567 26.21 14.31 28.71
C GLY A 567 25.81 15.51 27.86
N VAL A 568 26.24 15.52 26.59
CA VAL A 568 26.07 16.67 25.67
C VAL A 568 24.82 16.60 24.81
N GLY A 569 23.95 15.61 25.03
CA GLY A 569 22.63 15.52 24.41
C GLY A 569 22.64 15.18 22.93
N PHE A 570 23.36 14.12 22.54
CA PHE A 570 23.22 13.52 21.22
C PHE A 570 21.77 13.09 20.97
N ARG A 571 21.30 13.25 19.73
CA ARG A 571 19.96 12.93 19.26
C ARG A 571 19.84 11.44 19.00
N ASP A 572 18.65 10.92 19.29
CA ASP A 572 18.33 9.54 18.96
C ASP A 572 18.40 9.30 17.44
N GLY A 573 18.91 8.14 17.06
CA GLY A 573 19.15 7.78 15.66
C GLY A 573 20.29 8.52 14.95
N ALA A 574 20.94 9.52 15.58
CA ALA A 574 22.03 10.27 14.96
C ALA A 574 23.39 9.56 15.16
N PHE A 575 24.29 9.74 14.20
CA PHE A 575 25.68 9.29 14.32
C PHE A 575 26.50 10.27 15.19
N PRO A 576 26.98 9.87 16.38
CA PRO A 576 27.63 10.79 17.31
C PRO A 576 29.14 10.94 17.00
N ILE A 577 29.55 12.17 16.72
CA ILE A 577 30.92 12.56 16.39
C ILE A 577 31.41 13.56 17.44
N VAL A 578 32.58 13.30 18.01
CA VAL A 578 33.29 14.29 18.83
C VAL A 578 34.55 14.69 18.08
N ILE A 579 34.76 16.00 17.93
CA ILE A 579 36.00 16.55 17.41
C ILE A 579 36.75 17.12 18.59
N HIS A 580 37.85 16.47 18.94
CA HIS A 580 38.66 16.83 20.10
C HIS A 580 39.94 17.52 19.62
N ILE A 581 40.13 18.77 20.07
CA ILE A 581 41.10 19.71 19.52
C ILE A 581 42.02 20.16 20.65
N THR A 582 43.31 19.84 20.56
CA THR A 582 44.33 20.18 21.58
C THR A 582 45.74 20.13 20.98
N ASP A 583 46.67 20.85 21.59
CA ASP A 583 48.13 20.79 21.40
C ASP A 583 48.85 20.03 22.52
N ALA A 584 48.14 19.63 23.58
CA ALA A 584 48.67 19.06 24.80
C ALA A 584 48.61 17.52 24.87
N GLU A 585 49.44 16.95 25.75
CA GLU A 585 49.35 15.54 26.13
C GLU A 585 48.15 15.32 27.07
N PHE A 586 47.70 14.08 27.25
CA PHE A 586 46.60 13.80 28.18
C PHE A 586 47.20 13.37 29.52
N HIS A 587 46.71 13.91 30.64
CA HIS A 587 47.07 13.39 31.96
C HIS A 587 46.70 11.91 32.08
N ASP A 588 47.53 11.09 32.73
CA ASP A 588 47.12 9.74 33.16
C ASP A 588 46.56 9.86 34.58
N PRO A 589 45.22 9.78 34.80
CA PRO A 589 44.64 9.99 36.12
C PRO A 589 45.15 8.98 37.16
N GLU A 590 45.63 7.81 36.73
CA GLU A 590 46.15 6.74 37.58
C GLU A 590 47.68 6.76 37.74
N ALA A 591 48.38 7.75 37.19
CA ALA A 591 49.82 7.85 37.35
C ALA A 591 50.21 7.89 38.84
N ARG A 592 51.26 7.13 39.18
CA ARG A 592 51.64 6.87 40.59
C ARG A 592 52.15 8.11 41.31
N SER A 593 52.67 9.07 40.57
CA SER A 593 53.25 10.29 41.07
C SER A 593 52.15 11.33 41.27
N PRO A 594 52.08 12.01 42.42
CA PRO A 594 51.14 13.12 42.61
C PRO A 594 51.48 14.36 41.77
N MET A 595 52.58 14.32 40.99
CA MET A 595 52.92 15.34 40.00
C MET A 595 52.32 15.05 38.62
N ASP A 596 52.01 13.78 38.35
CA ASP A 596 51.66 13.31 37.00
C ASP A 596 50.26 12.68 36.96
N GLY A 597 49.63 12.41 38.12
CA GLY A 597 48.36 11.69 38.21
C GLY A 597 47.37 12.29 39.19
N TYR A 598 46.16 12.55 38.70
CA TYR A 598 45.07 13.17 39.46
C TYR A 598 44.69 12.40 40.73
N ILE A 599 44.57 11.07 40.65
CA ILE A 599 44.17 10.24 41.81
C ILE A 599 45.26 10.26 42.87
N ALA A 600 46.53 10.16 42.48
CA ALA A 600 47.67 10.22 43.40
C ALA A 600 47.80 11.60 44.07
N ALA A 601 47.39 12.68 43.37
CA ALA A 601 47.29 14.03 43.92
C ALA A 601 46.05 14.26 44.81
N GLY A 602 45.16 13.27 44.94
CA GLY A 602 43.98 13.32 45.81
C GLY A 602 42.67 13.73 45.11
N ILE A 603 42.68 13.89 43.79
CA ILE A 603 41.48 14.10 42.96
C ILE A 603 40.87 12.71 42.66
N THR A 604 40.39 12.03 43.70
CA THR A 604 39.95 10.62 43.60
C THR A 604 38.72 10.40 42.73
N GLY A 605 38.05 11.48 42.29
CA GLY A 605 36.89 11.42 41.40
C GLY A 605 37.22 11.55 39.91
N ALA A 606 38.48 11.79 39.54
CA ALA A 606 38.88 11.89 38.14
C ALA A 606 38.72 10.54 37.42
N HIS A 607 38.18 10.57 36.20
CA HIS A 607 37.86 9.38 35.43
C HIS A 607 39.04 8.91 34.58
N THR A 608 39.29 7.61 34.62
CA THR A 608 40.40 6.95 33.93
C THR A 608 40.14 6.82 32.43
N ARG A 609 41.22 6.68 31.64
CA ARG A 609 41.15 6.30 30.23
C ARG A 609 40.19 5.14 29.96
N ALA A 610 40.26 4.07 30.77
CA ALA A 610 39.43 2.89 30.58
C ALA A 610 37.93 3.18 30.75
N GLN A 611 37.58 4.01 31.75
CA GLN A 611 36.21 4.46 31.97
C GLN A 611 35.72 5.36 30.83
N THR A 612 36.57 6.26 30.34
CA THR A 612 36.27 7.16 29.22
C THR A 612 36.01 6.40 27.93
N ILE A 613 36.90 5.47 27.54
CA ILE A 613 36.70 4.65 26.34
C ILE A 613 35.43 3.79 26.45
N ALA A 614 35.17 3.21 27.62
CA ALA A 614 33.94 2.44 27.84
C ALA A 614 32.68 3.31 27.70
N ALA A 615 32.69 4.53 28.25
CA ALA A 615 31.57 5.46 28.16
C ALA A 615 31.32 5.95 26.72
N LEU A 616 32.37 6.28 25.97
CA LEU A 616 32.28 6.69 24.56
C LEU A 616 31.72 5.55 23.70
N ASN A 617 32.25 4.33 23.87
CA ASN A 617 31.81 3.17 23.10
C ASN A 617 30.39 2.73 23.44
N ALA A 618 29.93 2.92 24.68
CA ALA A 618 28.53 2.66 25.06
C ALA A 618 27.52 3.54 24.31
N LEU A 619 27.98 4.69 23.79
CA LEU A 619 27.19 5.59 22.94
C LEU A 619 27.60 5.50 21.46
N HIS A 620 28.50 4.59 21.10
CA HIS A 620 29.10 4.47 19.77
C HIS A 620 29.68 5.79 19.22
N VAL A 621 30.16 6.66 20.10
CA VAL A 621 30.78 7.94 19.73
C VAL A 621 32.06 7.68 18.95
N ARG A 622 32.27 8.41 17.85
CA ARG A 622 33.54 8.46 17.12
C ARG A 622 34.30 9.73 17.47
N VAL A 623 35.50 9.58 18.02
CA VAL A 623 36.35 10.73 18.36
C VAL A 623 37.36 10.96 17.25
N MET A 624 37.20 12.07 16.53
CA MET A 624 38.17 12.62 15.61
C MET A 624 39.09 13.57 16.37
N GLY A 625 40.40 13.47 16.14
CA GLY A 625 41.39 14.35 16.75
C GLY A 625 41.83 15.48 15.82
N VAL A 626 42.13 16.64 16.38
CA VAL A 626 42.90 17.68 15.70
C VAL A 626 44.04 18.13 16.61
N SER A 627 45.26 17.88 16.13
CA SER A 627 46.51 18.18 16.82
C SER A 627 47.07 19.49 16.26
N THR A 628 47.34 20.47 17.10
CA THR A 628 48.03 21.71 16.69
C THR A 628 49.51 21.70 17.02
N GLU A 629 49.98 20.81 17.89
CA GLU A 629 51.40 20.48 18.06
C GLU A 629 51.68 18.96 18.02
N THR A 630 52.95 18.54 18.13
CA THR A 630 53.36 17.13 17.94
C THR A 630 53.08 16.19 19.13
N PRO A 631 53.14 16.59 20.42
CA PRO A 631 52.94 15.67 21.55
C PRO A 631 51.51 15.09 21.66
N ALA A 632 50.48 15.92 21.41
CA ALA A 632 49.06 15.53 21.50
C ALA A 632 48.66 14.36 20.59
N ARG A 633 49.28 14.29 19.40
CA ARG A 633 48.86 13.38 18.33
C ARG A 633 48.76 11.91 18.76
N THR A 634 49.69 11.42 19.58
CA THR A 634 49.68 10.00 19.99
C THR A 634 48.47 9.66 20.85
N TYR A 635 48.05 10.57 21.72
CA TYR A 635 46.87 10.40 22.57
C TYR A 635 45.58 10.49 21.76
N LEU A 636 45.51 11.47 20.85
CA LEU A 636 44.40 11.59 19.90
C LEU A 636 44.27 10.34 19.01
N GLU A 637 45.39 9.78 18.55
CA GLU A 637 45.39 8.55 17.74
C GLU A 637 44.88 7.36 18.55
N ASP A 638 45.23 7.29 19.84
CA ASP A 638 44.70 6.27 20.73
C ASP A 638 43.17 6.37 20.89
N VAL A 639 42.61 7.53 21.21
CA VAL A 639 41.15 7.68 21.34
C VAL A 639 40.44 7.39 20.01
N ALA A 640 40.98 7.89 18.89
CA ALA A 640 40.42 7.63 17.57
C ALA A 640 40.40 6.13 17.24
N ILE A 641 41.45 5.39 17.58
CA ILE A 641 41.50 3.94 17.38
C ILE A 641 40.48 3.21 18.28
N GLN A 642 40.45 3.56 19.56
CA GLN A 642 39.59 2.88 20.54
C GLN A 642 38.09 3.13 20.30
N THR A 643 37.75 4.25 19.67
CA THR A 643 36.38 4.61 19.31
C THR A 643 36.01 4.18 17.89
N GLY A 644 36.95 3.72 17.06
CA GLY A 644 36.66 3.30 15.68
C GLY A 644 36.70 4.42 14.64
N ALA A 645 37.25 5.59 14.98
CA ALA A 645 37.43 6.72 14.07
C ALA A 645 38.73 6.58 13.26
N TYR A 646 38.80 5.56 12.41
CA TYR A 646 39.94 5.31 11.52
C TYR A 646 39.48 4.76 10.17
N VAL A 647 40.28 5.00 9.13
CA VAL A 647 39.97 4.63 7.74
C VAL A 647 41.14 3.91 7.07
N PRO A 648 40.90 3.13 5.99
CA PRO A 648 41.99 2.53 5.22
C PRO A 648 42.93 3.59 4.61
N PRO A 649 44.23 3.29 4.43
CA PRO A 649 45.19 4.23 3.86
C PRO A 649 45.00 4.42 2.34
N THR A 650 45.08 5.67 1.89
CA THR A 650 45.03 6.03 0.46
C THR A 650 46.43 5.97 -0.13
N GLY A 651 46.65 5.05 -1.08
CA GLY A 651 47.98 4.86 -1.69
C GLY A 651 49.06 4.46 -0.68
N GLY A 652 48.68 3.83 0.43
CA GLY A 652 49.60 3.45 1.52
C GLY A 652 49.98 4.59 2.48
N SER A 653 49.29 5.73 2.40
CA SER A 653 49.54 6.90 3.25
C SER A 653 48.27 7.48 3.86
N CYS A 654 48.42 8.22 4.96
CA CYS A 654 47.33 8.91 5.63
C CYS A 654 47.44 10.42 5.33
N PRO A 655 46.55 11.02 4.52
CA PRO A 655 46.61 12.43 4.16
C PRO A 655 46.08 13.34 5.29
N MET A 656 46.49 13.09 6.53
CA MET A 656 46.00 13.77 7.73
C MET A 656 46.97 14.84 8.25
N GLY A 657 48.09 15.07 7.57
CA GLY A 657 48.99 16.17 7.92
C GLY A 657 48.48 17.53 7.44
N ILE A 658 49.18 18.59 7.85
CA ILE A 658 48.86 19.97 7.47
C ILE A 658 48.76 20.08 5.94
N GLY A 659 47.59 20.52 5.44
CA GLY A 659 47.33 20.64 4.01
C GLY A 659 47.30 19.31 3.24
N GLY A 660 47.00 18.20 3.92
CA GLY A 660 46.96 16.86 3.34
C GLY A 660 48.31 16.16 3.26
N ALA A 661 49.32 16.65 4.00
CA ALA A 661 50.65 16.03 4.04
C ALA A 661 50.54 14.57 4.52
N ALA A 662 51.32 13.68 3.88
CA ALA A 662 51.28 12.25 4.17
C ALA A 662 51.85 11.93 5.56
N ARG A 663 51.08 11.19 6.35
CA ARG A 663 51.47 10.54 7.60
C ARG A 663 51.50 9.02 7.40
N SER A 664 52.29 8.34 8.25
CA SER A 664 52.36 6.88 8.22
C SER A 664 51.11 6.26 8.85
N PRO A 665 50.55 5.20 8.25
CA PRO A 665 49.50 4.44 8.91
C PRO A 665 50.02 3.74 10.15
N VAL A 666 49.12 3.48 11.10
CA VAL A 666 49.40 2.78 12.35
C VAL A 666 48.73 1.41 12.34
N ARG A 667 49.22 0.50 13.20
CA ARG A 667 48.66 -0.85 13.30
C ARG A 667 47.41 -0.84 14.17
N VAL A 668 46.27 -1.22 13.59
CA VAL A 668 45.00 -1.44 14.31
C VAL A 668 44.60 -2.91 14.11
N GLY A 669 44.73 -3.70 15.17
CA GLY A 669 44.64 -5.16 15.07
C GLY A 669 45.69 -5.72 14.09
N SER A 670 45.23 -6.44 13.06
CA SER A 670 46.08 -6.98 12.00
C SER A 670 46.29 -6.03 10.81
N GLU A 671 45.52 -4.95 10.71
CA GLU A 671 45.51 -4.05 9.55
C GLU A 671 46.33 -2.77 9.80
N MET A 672 46.80 -2.13 8.72
CA MET A 672 47.42 -0.81 8.77
C MET A 672 46.35 0.22 8.42
N MET A 673 46.01 1.10 9.36
CA MET A 673 44.90 2.04 9.25
C MET A 673 45.37 3.49 9.49
N CYS A 674 44.56 4.44 9.09
CA CYS A 674 44.74 5.87 9.32
C CYS A 674 43.75 6.33 10.39
N PRO A 675 44.20 6.56 11.64
CA PRO A 675 43.38 7.24 12.62
C PRO A 675 43.00 8.63 12.09
N LEU A 676 41.77 9.05 12.32
CA LEU A 676 41.29 10.37 11.92
C LEU A 676 41.79 11.43 12.90
N VAL A 677 43.10 11.64 12.87
CA VAL A 677 43.80 12.67 13.63
C VAL A 677 44.55 13.56 12.67
N TYR A 678 44.06 14.79 12.57
CA TYR A 678 44.56 15.75 11.61
C TYR A 678 45.47 16.78 12.28
N ASP A 679 46.46 17.26 11.53
CA ASP A 679 47.31 18.34 12.00
C ASP A 679 46.79 19.71 11.51
N ALA A 680 46.64 20.65 12.43
CA ALA A 680 46.42 22.06 12.14
C ALA A 680 47.68 22.88 12.50
N ARG A 681 47.75 24.13 12.04
CA ARG A 681 48.81 25.05 12.45
C ARG A 681 48.43 25.71 13.76
N ASP A 682 49.44 26.04 14.56
CA ASP A 682 49.37 26.71 15.88
C ASP A 682 48.78 28.14 15.82
N ASP A 683 48.49 28.65 14.62
CA ASP A 683 47.77 29.91 14.39
C ASP A 683 46.28 29.69 14.05
N GLY A 684 45.80 28.45 14.17
CA GLY A 684 44.47 28.00 13.75
C GLY A 684 44.25 27.92 12.23
N SER A 685 45.22 28.28 11.39
CA SER A 685 44.99 28.34 9.94
C SER A 685 44.79 26.95 9.32
N GLY A 686 43.66 26.77 8.63
CA GLY A 686 43.28 25.50 8.01
C GLY A 686 42.52 24.55 8.94
N LEU A 687 42.25 24.93 10.20
CA LEU A 687 41.47 24.15 11.15
C LEU A 687 40.04 23.90 10.66
N ALA A 688 39.32 24.93 10.22
CA ALA A 688 37.97 24.76 9.69
C ALA A 688 37.87 23.78 8.51
N SER A 689 38.78 23.86 7.53
CA SER A 689 38.82 22.92 6.40
C SER A 689 39.17 21.50 6.84
N THR A 690 40.01 21.38 7.87
CA THR A 690 40.41 20.10 8.47
C THR A 690 39.22 19.43 9.15
N ILE A 691 38.45 20.19 9.94
CA ILE A 691 37.21 19.73 10.57
C ILE A 691 36.24 19.19 9.52
N VAL A 692 35.97 19.96 8.47
CA VAL A 692 35.06 19.53 7.40
C VAL A 692 35.60 18.26 6.74
N THR A 693 36.86 18.25 6.31
CA THR A 693 37.48 17.10 5.63
C THR A 693 37.45 15.83 6.51
N GLY A 694 37.72 15.97 7.80
CA GLY A 694 37.71 14.85 8.72
C GLY A 694 36.33 14.28 8.97
N VAL A 695 35.31 15.12 9.15
CA VAL A 695 33.92 14.66 9.28
C VAL A 695 33.45 13.98 8.00
N THR A 696 33.72 14.55 6.83
CA THR A 696 33.30 13.94 5.56
C THR A 696 34.06 12.63 5.27
N THR A 697 35.34 12.56 5.62
CA THR A 697 36.13 11.31 5.55
C THR A 697 35.57 10.26 6.51
N LEU A 698 35.20 10.65 7.74
CA LEU A 698 34.62 9.76 8.72
C LEU A 698 33.32 9.14 8.18
N VAL A 699 32.36 9.96 7.76
CA VAL A 699 31.05 9.43 7.35
C VAL A 699 31.07 8.67 6.02
N GLY A 700 32.04 8.96 5.15
CA GLY A 700 32.17 8.27 3.85
C GLY A 700 33.00 6.98 3.89
N ALA A 701 33.87 6.79 4.88
CA ALA A 701 34.85 5.69 4.88
C ALA A 701 34.95 4.91 6.18
N ILE A 702 34.14 5.23 7.20
CA ILE A 702 34.09 4.42 8.41
C ILE A 702 33.56 3.02 8.12
N ARG A 703 33.91 2.06 8.98
CA ARG A 703 33.27 0.75 9.01
C ARG A 703 32.18 0.74 10.07
N LEU A 704 30.94 0.55 9.63
CA LEU A 704 29.83 0.18 10.49
C LEU A 704 30.02 -1.29 10.87
N THR A 705 30.17 -1.56 12.16
CA THR A 705 30.50 -2.87 12.70
C THR A 705 29.32 -3.83 12.52
N SER A 706 28.10 -3.34 12.73
CA SER A 706 26.86 -4.08 12.60
C SER A 706 25.79 -3.24 11.93
N VAL A 707 25.09 -3.77 10.94
CA VAL A 707 23.95 -3.14 10.27
C VAL A 707 22.79 -4.13 10.21
N SER A 708 21.68 -3.82 10.87
CA SER A 708 20.49 -4.67 10.92
C SER A 708 19.22 -3.87 10.61
N ALA A 709 18.15 -4.57 10.23
CA ALA A 709 16.84 -3.98 10.00
C ALA A 709 15.91 -4.29 11.18
N ARG A 710 15.17 -3.29 11.66
CA ARG A 710 14.16 -3.45 12.71
C ARG A 710 12.94 -2.59 12.44
N VAL A 711 11.80 -2.95 13.01
CA VAL A 711 10.61 -2.12 12.98
C VAL A 711 10.69 -1.01 14.03
N ARG A 712 10.28 0.21 13.66
CA ARG A 712 10.21 1.35 14.58
C ARG A 712 8.94 1.30 15.43
N ASP A 713 7.79 1.24 14.74
CA ASP A 713 6.46 1.21 15.33
C ASP A 713 5.65 0.09 14.67
N ASP A 714 5.14 -0.82 15.49
CA ASP A 714 4.27 -1.91 15.07
C ASP A 714 3.34 -2.31 16.22
N PRO A 715 2.27 -1.54 16.46
CA PRO A 715 1.36 -1.78 17.58
C PRO A 715 0.56 -3.08 17.44
N HIS A 716 0.49 -3.64 16.23
CA HIS A 716 -0.27 -4.85 15.92
C HIS A 716 0.62 -6.10 15.84
N GLY A 717 1.95 -5.95 15.80
CA GLY A 717 2.87 -7.09 15.78
C GLY A 717 2.91 -7.82 14.44
N PHE A 718 2.77 -7.07 13.35
CA PHE A 718 2.89 -7.61 12.00
C PHE A 718 4.30 -8.08 11.67
N PHE A 719 5.32 -7.30 12.04
CA PHE A 719 6.73 -7.58 11.77
C PHE A 719 7.24 -8.70 12.66
N GLN A 720 7.82 -9.73 12.01
CA GLN A 720 8.42 -10.86 12.71
C GLN A 720 9.93 -10.68 12.84
N TYR A 721 10.63 -10.68 11.71
CA TYR A 721 12.08 -10.51 11.64
C TYR A 721 12.53 -10.09 10.24
N ALA A 722 13.80 -9.70 10.11
CA ALA A 722 14.40 -9.29 8.84
C ALA A 722 15.70 -10.06 8.61
N VAL A 723 15.88 -10.61 7.40
CA VAL A 723 17.03 -11.42 7.02
C VAL A 723 17.90 -10.68 6.00
N PRO A 724 19.21 -10.49 6.23
CA PRO A 724 20.14 -10.00 5.23
C PRO A 724 20.11 -10.87 3.97
N GLN A 725 19.76 -10.28 2.82
CA GLN A 725 19.67 -11.01 1.55
C GLN A 725 20.88 -10.74 0.64
N SER A 726 21.21 -9.48 0.42
CA SER A 726 22.36 -9.08 -0.41
C SER A 726 22.86 -7.68 -0.09
N ALA A 727 24.09 -7.39 -0.50
CA ALA A 727 24.70 -6.08 -0.36
C ALA A 727 25.49 -5.72 -1.63
N THR A 728 25.46 -4.46 -2.02
CA THR A 728 26.22 -3.89 -3.14
C THR A 728 27.11 -2.77 -2.62
N PRO A 729 28.37 -3.07 -2.26
CA PRO A 729 29.30 -2.08 -1.74
C PRO A 729 29.72 -1.07 -2.82
N PRO A 730 30.13 0.15 -2.42
CA PRO A 730 30.73 1.10 -3.34
C PRO A 730 32.06 0.57 -3.91
N PRO A 731 32.51 1.06 -5.08
CA PRO A 731 33.74 0.59 -5.72
C PRO A 731 34.96 0.68 -4.77
N GLY A 732 35.65 -0.44 -4.58
CA GLY A 732 36.83 -0.53 -3.73
C GLY A 732 36.54 -0.87 -2.25
N ALA A 733 35.26 -0.89 -1.83
CA ALA A 733 34.87 -1.43 -0.53
C ALA A 733 34.83 -2.97 -0.55
N ALA A 734 35.07 -3.58 0.60
CA ALA A 734 34.95 -5.03 0.77
C ALA A 734 33.47 -5.45 0.84
N MET A 735 33.16 -6.67 0.41
CA MET A 735 31.84 -7.26 0.64
C MET A 735 31.63 -7.48 2.14
N PRO A 736 30.49 -7.04 2.71
CA PRO A 736 30.17 -7.32 4.12
C PRO A 736 29.89 -8.81 4.31
N SER A 737 30.20 -9.32 5.50
CA SER A 737 29.76 -10.65 5.94
C SER A 737 28.41 -10.55 6.65
N VAL A 738 27.72 -11.67 6.85
CA VAL A 738 26.49 -11.73 7.66
C VAL A 738 26.75 -12.49 8.97
N SER A 739 26.00 -12.15 10.00
CA SER A 739 26.02 -12.83 11.30
C SER A 739 24.61 -12.93 11.87
N ASP A 740 24.42 -13.97 12.67
CA ASP A 740 23.28 -14.19 13.55
C ASP A 740 23.72 -13.63 14.90
N THR A 741 23.18 -12.48 15.28
CA THR A 741 23.68 -11.71 16.42
C THR A 741 22.89 -12.00 17.69
N ASP A 742 21.61 -12.34 17.57
CA ASP A 742 20.75 -12.73 18.69
C ASP A 742 20.76 -14.25 18.98
N GLY A 743 21.32 -15.06 18.08
CA GLY A 743 21.51 -16.50 18.22
C GLY A 743 20.23 -17.30 18.00
N ASP A 744 19.24 -16.75 17.30
CA ASP A 744 17.96 -17.40 17.03
C ASP A 744 18.03 -18.44 15.89
N GLY A 745 19.17 -18.53 15.20
CA GLY A 745 19.44 -19.43 14.09
C GLY A 745 19.26 -18.79 12.71
N TYR A 746 18.87 -17.52 12.63
CA TYR A 746 18.75 -16.74 11.42
C TYR A 746 19.79 -15.62 11.37
N PHE A 747 20.35 -15.38 10.19
CA PHE A 747 21.19 -14.19 10.02
C PHE A 747 20.31 -12.94 10.10
N ASP A 748 20.74 -11.95 10.88
CA ASP A 748 19.99 -10.72 11.15
C ASP A 748 20.80 -9.45 10.81
N THR A 749 22.12 -9.59 10.67
CA THR A 749 23.05 -8.45 10.68
C THR A 749 24.11 -8.58 9.60
N PHE A 750 24.33 -7.50 8.83
CA PHE A 750 25.55 -7.30 8.05
C PHE A 750 26.67 -6.77 8.94
N LEU A 751 27.87 -7.34 8.83
CA LEU A 751 29.05 -6.92 9.58
C LEU A 751 30.05 -6.16 8.71
N ASN A 752 30.73 -5.19 9.31
CA ASN A 752 31.84 -4.43 8.72
C ASN A 752 31.50 -3.73 7.40
N LEU A 753 30.34 -3.11 7.33
CA LEU A 753 29.81 -2.43 6.16
C LEU A 753 30.42 -1.02 6.00
N THR A 754 30.74 -0.63 4.77
CA THR A 754 31.12 0.75 4.44
C THR A 754 29.87 1.56 4.05
N PRO A 755 29.64 2.76 4.61
CA PRO A 755 28.55 3.64 4.21
C PRO A 755 28.47 3.84 2.69
N GLY A 756 27.24 3.95 2.18
CA GLY A 756 26.94 3.96 0.74
C GLY A 756 26.85 2.58 0.10
N THR A 757 26.98 1.50 0.89
CA THR A 757 26.61 0.14 0.46
C THR A 757 25.09 0.05 0.38
N VAL A 758 24.55 -0.36 -0.77
CA VAL A 758 23.11 -0.64 -0.88
C VAL A 758 22.85 -2.04 -0.32
N VAL A 759 21.97 -2.16 0.68
CA VAL A 759 21.65 -3.43 1.33
C VAL A 759 20.22 -3.85 1.04
N ARG A 760 19.97 -5.15 1.02
CA ARG A 760 18.64 -5.74 0.84
C ARG A 760 18.34 -6.66 2.01
N PHE A 761 17.18 -6.46 2.62
CA PHE A 761 16.64 -7.32 3.66
C PHE A 761 15.36 -7.97 3.18
N LEU A 762 15.23 -9.28 3.40
CA LEU A 762 13.96 -9.98 3.32
C LEU A 762 13.20 -9.73 4.62
N ILE A 763 12.08 -9.02 4.53
CA ILE A 763 11.20 -8.68 5.64
C ILE A 763 10.12 -9.74 5.73
N ILE A 764 9.95 -10.30 6.92
CA ILE A 764 8.96 -11.35 7.21
C ILE A 764 7.84 -10.75 8.06
N LEU A 765 6.61 -10.88 7.60
CA LEU A 765 5.40 -10.34 8.20
C LEU A 765 4.33 -11.42 8.41
N ARG A 766 3.48 -11.24 9.42
CA ARG A 766 2.35 -12.11 9.72
C ARG A 766 1.24 -11.34 10.41
N ASN A 767 -0.02 -11.66 10.15
CA ASN A 767 -1.16 -11.10 10.88
C ASN A 767 -1.85 -12.16 11.77
N ASP A 768 -1.47 -12.19 13.06
CA ASP A 768 -2.09 -13.04 14.08
C ASP A 768 -3.03 -12.26 15.02
N THR A 769 -3.15 -10.94 14.86
CA THR A 769 -3.72 -10.03 15.87
C THR A 769 -4.89 -9.18 15.37
N VAL A 770 -4.96 -8.87 14.08
CA VAL A 770 -5.99 -8.00 13.48
C VAL A 770 -6.97 -8.85 12.67
N PRO A 771 -8.20 -9.10 13.19
CA PRO A 771 -9.25 -9.78 12.44
C PRO A 771 -9.69 -8.99 11.22
N ARG A 772 -10.26 -9.70 10.24
CA ARG A 772 -10.95 -9.07 9.10
C ARG A 772 -12.16 -8.25 9.59
N ALA A 773 -12.47 -7.19 8.85
CA ALA A 773 -13.64 -6.32 9.06
C ALA A 773 -14.55 -6.34 7.82
N ALA A 774 -15.62 -5.55 7.82
CA ALA A 774 -16.51 -5.39 6.67
C ALA A 774 -15.79 -4.74 5.48
N ALA A 775 -14.94 -3.74 5.76
CA ALA A 775 -14.05 -3.10 4.78
C ALA A 775 -12.58 -3.49 4.98
N ASP A 776 -11.77 -3.25 3.95
CA ASP A 776 -10.31 -3.38 3.99
C ASP A 776 -9.71 -2.44 5.05
N GLN A 777 -8.68 -2.93 5.76
CA GLN A 777 -8.02 -2.16 6.81
C GLN A 777 -6.56 -1.90 6.44
N VAL A 778 -6.17 -0.63 6.38
CA VAL A 778 -4.81 -0.19 6.04
C VAL A 778 -3.99 0.18 7.28
N PHE A 779 -2.79 -0.40 7.38
CA PHE A 779 -1.82 -0.09 8.41
C PHE A 779 -0.49 0.32 7.77
N THR A 780 0.24 1.25 8.39
CA THR A 780 1.60 1.60 7.99
C THR A 780 2.56 1.34 9.14
N ILE A 781 3.55 0.48 8.92
CA ILE A 781 4.71 0.31 9.80
C ILE A 781 5.96 0.92 9.15
N TYR A 782 7.01 1.16 9.93
CA TYR A 782 8.27 1.72 9.42
C TYR A 782 9.43 0.77 9.70
N ILE A 783 10.09 0.30 8.65
CA ILE A 783 11.29 -0.52 8.75
C ILE A 783 12.51 0.39 8.67
N GLN A 784 13.33 0.36 9.71
CA GLN A 784 14.57 1.12 9.82
C GLN A 784 15.77 0.21 9.63
N VAL A 785 16.78 0.69 8.92
CA VAL A 785 18.13 0.10 8.93
C VAL A 785 19.01 0.88 9.89
N ILE A 786 19.61 0.19 10.85
CA ILE A 786 20.42 0.80 11.90
C ILE A 786 21.86 0.30 11.85
N GLY A 787 22.79 1.25 11.79
CA GLY A 787 24.22 1.03 11.97
C GLY A 787 24.64 1.12 13.43
N ASP A 788 25.48 0.18 13.86
CA ASP A 788 26.06 0.09 15.20
C ASP A 788 25.02 0.18 16.33
N GLY A 789 23.80 -0.32 16.11
CA GLY A 789 22.72 -0.35 17.08
C GLY A 789 22.02 0.99 17.37
N ILE A 790 22.63 2.12 17.00
CA ILE A 790 22.12 3.47 17.31
C ILE A 790 21.74 4.25 16.05
N THR A 791 22.59 4.30 15.03
CA THR A 791 22.44 5.26 13.92
C THR A 791 21.42 4.77 12.90
N VAL A 792 20.32 5.50 12.72
CA VAL A 792 19.35 5.23 11.65
C VAL A 792 19.96 5.69 10.32
N LEU A 793 20.17 4.75 9.41
CA LEU A 793 20.79 5.00 8.11
C LEU A 793 19.73 5.31 7.05
N ASP A 794 18.64 4.54 7.06
CA ASP A 794 17.51 4.69 6.15
C ASP A 794 16.24 4.13 6.81
N GLU A 795 15.09 4.61 6.38
CA GLU A 795 13.78 4.19 6.89
C GLU A 795 12.80 4.12 5.72
N LYS A 796 11.98 3.08 5.71
CA LYS A 796 10.95 2.88 4.68
C LYS A 796 9.60 2.55 5.30
N PRO A 797 8.50 3.18 4.83
CA PRO A 797 7.17 2.75 5.18
C PRO A 797 6.90 1.39 4.54
N VAL A 798 6.13 0.56 5.23
CA VAL A 798 5.54 -0.68 4.74
C VAL A 798 4.05 -0.60 5.02
N VAL A 799 3.27 -0.64 3.96
CA VAL A 799 1.81 -0.61 3.98
C VAL A 799 1.32 -2.05 4.04
N ILE A 800 0.39 -2.31 4.96
CA ILE A 800 -0.20 -3.60 5.21
C ILE A 800 -1.71 -3.44 5.04
N ILE A 801 -2.31 -4.24 4.19
CA ILE A 801 -3.75 -4.37 4.08
C ILE A 801 -4.19 -5.67 4.73
N VAL A 802 -5.11 -5.56 5.68
CA VAL A 802 -5.87 -6.69 6.18
C VAL A 802 -7.17 -6.72 5.39
N PRO A 803 -7.37 -7.72 4.51
CA PRO A 803 -8.50 -7.72 3.60
C PRO A 803 -9.81 -7.91 4.36
N ARG A 804 -10.90 -7.40 3.79
CA ARG A 804 -12.26 -7.57 4.27
C ARG A 804 -12.71 -9.02 4.32
N ILE A 805 -13.81 -9.25 5.02
CA ILE A 805 -14.53 -10.52 5.01
C ILE A 805 -14.97 -10.81 3.56
N GLY A 806 -14.87 -12.06 3.10
CA GLY A 806 -15.25 -12.44 1.73
C GLY A 806 -14.19 -12.14 0.65
N SER A 807 -13.29 -11.19 0.86
CA SER A 807 -12.26 -10.83 -0.14
C SER A 807 -11.36 -12.01 -0.54
N THR A 808 -11.19 -12.15 -1.86
CA THR A 808 -10.30 -13.11 -2.52
C THR A 808 -8.92 -12.52 -2.84
N LEU A 809 -8.70 -11.25 -2.52
CA LEU A 809 -7.43 -10.56 -2.71
C LEU A 809 -6.31 -11.35 -2.03
N LYS A 810 -5.32 -11.72 -2.83
CA LYS A 810 -4.10 -12.38 -2.37
C LYS A 810 -2.95 -11.48 -2.75
N SER A 811 -1.97 -11.35 -1.86
CA SER A 811 -0.69 -10.79 -2.26
C SER A 811 -0.18 -11.58 -3.47
N ALA A 812 0.20 -10.89 -4.55
CA ALA A 812 1.01 -11.51 -5.58
C ALA A 812 2.18 -12.22 -4.88
N PRO A 813 2.45 -13.51 -5.14
CA PRO A 813 3.53 -14.20 -4.47
C PRO A 813 4.81 -13.43 -4.79
N ALA A 814 5.36 -12.74 -3.79
CA ALA A 814 6.68 -12.15 -3.89
C ALA A 814 7.57 -13.25 -4.42
N SER A 815 8.19 -13.02 -5.58
CA SER A 815 8.92 -14.05 -6.32
C SER A 815 9.80 -14.83 -5.36
N ALA A 816 9.30 -15.99 -4.93
CA ALA A 816 9.98 -16.83 -3.98
C ALA A 816 11.13 -17.45 -4.78
N SER A 817 12.23 -16.72 -4.88
CA SER A 817 13.52 -17.37 -4.98
C SER A 817 13.59 -18.22 -3.73
N ALA A 818 13.29 -19.51 -3.91
CA ALA A 818 13.39 -20.54 -2.91
C ALA A 818 14.66 -20.29 -2.09
N ILE A 819 14.46 -20.01 -0.81
CA ILE A 819 15.54 -19.84 0.16
C ILE A 819 16.27 -21.19 0.21
N PRO A 820 17.57 -21.28 -0.14
CA PRO A 820 18.36 -22.49 0.06
C PRO A 820 18.70 -22.72 1.53
#